data_AF-L7JRA8-F1
#
_entry.id   AF-L7JRA8-F1
#
_cell.length_a   1.000
_cell.length_b   1.000
_cell.length_c   1.000
_cell.angle_alpha   90.00
_cell.angle_beta   90.00
_cell.angle_gamma   90.00
#
_symmetry.space_group_name_H-M   'P 1'
#
loop_
_entity.id
_entity.type
_entity.pdbx_description
1 polymer ?
#
loop_
_entity_poly.entity_id
_entity_poly.type
_entity_poly.pdbx_seq_one_letter_code
_entity_poly.pdbx_strand_id
1 'polypeptide(L)'
;MMHDSKYDFGNGSINHFFHMINQLGSYLFIHSDDYGRSCAIKQKKRISFMYPSMTHATGVLIRFILLFKTEHGDYANDIMIANSLEDVQLASVSNDDLTKSKTLLSSLNFSIYDRLIDEMGIFKRDKRHEMIAISANGQKFVTSIETCSEDVCQYQYFKMKIPVKKSLFLKAICVSLHSDVQFSVNEIYEIIMGSFVLFMDNGQMIQRSVCQQLFGNENIYDQLNRIFVSKTRSSQSDQTAFICSFSTQYNDFIDNIKPTLYLHMIDSRGNILLASNIRKEESSLPAYTMSLNILFIYERCHITLSSSSILENHEQLYKIYKDPFSEKYLLVVDIHFDDILYDVQNRKNGAKISNDMIVDKIIGILKCNFLSLSCVQKLVLRFKSIDLAIDLNLRLSHDIDIYLNACKLVEGVVLPSNIKMLNMVYSHVLTDLELPCTLEEIIIKHSEIAEGKILEIDKSCKIINIEQVTGKVSIPHLEQNFWFKLSNSYSIVVKNNTSSLIEELEMHNASFLGNIIIIPPSIKTLTLSNVKLGSKAILKIFNDITSIKLHNFTGSVQLVDVNTGKDITIEIKSGSVELLKTNDSAKPNKFVLRSASLPENFIFNENITEIEMSDIKMQCGDFVEFSKNVQSVYLKNICGTVLFTCVGCLEKVVWLDCKRFNSNIFREFDTMILNVEDSLFDKNRMLLSSKYFCNNTIILKPAVKIFSFTNIMVPDQYILPIHGDFEKITLSGCIGKFTIPHIFKDGAATVQISGEKNILRIVKTSTGSYNIKLKT
;
A
#
# COMPACT_ATOMS: atom_id res chain seq x y z
N MET A 1 -42.45 -54.76 12.75
CA MET A 1 -42.39 -55.03 11.30
C MET A 1 -41.62 -53.87 10.68
N MET A 2 -40.29 -53.98 10.62
CA MET A 2 -39.51 -54.49 9.47
C MET A 2 -39.74 -53.63 8.21
N HIS A 3 -38.83 -52.72 7.86
CA HIS A 3 -37.63 -53.07 7.09
C HIS A 3 -36.60 -51.93 7.10
N ASP A 4 -35.33 -52.33 7.24
CA ASP A 4 -34.11 -51.56 7.10
C ASP A 4 -33.86 -51.05 5.67
N SER A 5 -33.20 -49.89 5.56
CA SER A 5 -32.06 -49.74 4.64
C SER A 5 -31.03 -48.76 5.18
N LYS A 6 -29.88 -49.31 5.54
CA LYS A 6 -28.63 -48.62 5.86
C LYS A 6 -27.97 -48.14 4.57
N TYR A 7 -27.45 -46.91 4.58
CA TYR A 7 -26.32 -46.53 3.75
C TYR A 7 -25.28 -45.82 4.63
N ASP A 8 -24.15 -46.51 4.81
CA ASP A 8 -22.90 -45.97 5.33
C ASP A 8 -22.27 -45.04 4.28
N PHE A 9 -21.91 -43.83 4.69
CA PHE A 9 -20.78 -43.12 4.10
C PHE A 9 -19.81 -42.71 5.22
N GLY A 10 -18.59 -43.23 5.08
CA GLY A 10 -17.54 -43.15 6.07
C GLY A 10 -17.01 -41.75 6.31
N ASN A 11 -16.69 -41.51 7.58
CA ASN A 11 -15.79 -40.47 8.04
C ASN A 11 -14.41 -40.61 7.40
N GLY A 12 -13.99 -39.56 6.69
CA GLY A 12 -12.61 -39.39 6.27
C GLY A 12 -12.43 -38.03 5.62
N SER A 13 -11.70 -37.12 6.31
CA SER A 13 -11.21 -35.83 5.82
C SER A 13 -12.02 -34.55 6.08
N ILE A 14 -12.89 -34.52 7.09
CA ILE A 14 -13.27 -33.26 7.77
C ILE A 14 -12.26 -33.02 8.91
N ASN A 15 -11.02 -32.68 8.55
CA ASN A 15 -10.00 -32.19 9.51
C ASN A 15 -8.81 -31.46 8.84
N HIS A 16 -8.98 -30.95 7.61
CA HIS A 16 -7.96 -30.14 6.95
C HIS A 16 -8.46 -28.79 6.42
N PHE A 17 -9.72 -28.43 6.70
CA PHE A 17 -10.34 -27.21 6.18
C PHE A 17 -10.46 -26.07 7.21
N PHE A 18 -10.12 -26.31 8.49
CA PHE A 18 -10.23 -25.30 9.55
C PHE A 18 -8.90 -24.70 10.04
N HIS A 19 -7.76 -25.01 9.40
CA HIS A 19 -6.46 -24.47 9.81
C HIS A 19 -5.89 -23.37 8.89
N MET A 20 -6.65 -22.91 7.90
CA MET A 20 -6.18 -21.97 6.87
C MET A 20 -6.92 -20.61 6.87
N ILE A 21 -7.70 -20.30 7.92
CA ILE A 21 -8.45 -19.04 8.09
C ILE A 21 -7.83 -18.11 9.17
N ASN A 22 -6.59 -18.36 9.63
CA ASN A 22 -5.93 -17.53 10.66
C ASN A 22 -4.58 -16.91 10.27
N GLN A 23 -4.25 -16.75 8.98
CA GLN A 23 -3.01 -16.07 8.56
C GLN A 23 -3.14 -15.22 7.30
N LEU A 24 -4.06 -14.26 7.28
CA LEU A 24 -3.96 -13.08 6.39
C LEU A 24 -4.49 -11.84 7.11
N GLY A 25 -3.83 -11.51 8.22
CA GLY A 25 -3.90 -10.19 8.82
C GLY A 25 -2.60 -9.45 8.53
N SER A 26 -2.72 -8.19 8.11
CA SER A 26 -1.70 -7.12 8.05
C SER A 26 -1.14 -6.78 6.66
N TYR A 27 -1.17 -5.46 6.37
CA TYR A 27 -0.57 -4.68 5.26
C TYR A 27 -1.41 -4.61 3.97
N LEU A 28 -1.83 -3.45 3.43
CA LEU A 28 -1.30 -2.08 3.50
C LEU A 28 -2.44 -1.06 3.25
N PHE A 29 -2.47 0.03 4.02
CA PHE A 29 -3.08 1.30 3.64
C PHE A 29 -2.13 2.01 2.66
N ILE A 30 -2.64 2.55 1.54
CA ILE A 30 -1.96 3.58 0.76
C ILE A 30 -2.96 4.69 0.48
N HIS A 31 -2.70 5.86 1.05
CA HIS A 31 -3.22 7.14 0.60
C HIS A 31 -2.60 7.47 -0.77
N SER A 32 -3.43 7.77 -1.76
CA SER A 32 -3.00 8.40 -3.01
C SER A 32 -3.15 9.92 -2.84
N ASP A 33 -2.03 10.62 -2.71
CA ASP A 33 -1.83 11.98 -3.23
C ASP A 33 -0.32 12.19 -3.54
N ASP A 34 -0.09 12.75 -4.72
CA ASP A 34 1.13 13.34 -5.29
C ASP A 34 2.43 12.54 -5.59
N TYR A 35 2.66 12.43 -6.91
CA TYR A 35 3.89 12.56 -7.68
C TYR A 35 5.25 12.64 -6.95
N GLY A 36 6.16 11.72 -7.33
CA GLY A 36 7.59 12.04 -7.45
C GLY A 36 8.58 11.01 -6.90
N ARG A 37 9.20 10.25 -7.81
CA ARG A 37 10.53 9.61 -7.75
C ARG A 37 11.06 9.10 -6.38
N SER A 38 11.26 7.78 -6.26
CA SER A 38 12.59 7.19 -6.04
C SER A 38 12.57 5.66 -6.02
N CYS A 39 13.61 5.08 -6.62
CA CYS A 39 14.01 3.68 -6.55
C CYS A 39 14.07 3.13 -5.12
N ALA A 40 13.68 1.86 -4.96
CA ALA A 40 14.05 1.04 -3.81
C ALA A 40 14.44 -0.36 -4.28
N ILE A 41 15.74 -0.67 -4.14
CA ILE A 41 16.34 -1.99 -4.29
C ILE A 41 15.90 -2.83 -3.08
N LYS A 42 15.20 -3.93 -3.33
CA LYS A 42 14.96 -5.00 -2.34
C LYS A 42 15.84 -6.20 -2.67
N GLN A 43 16.88 -6.41 -1.88
CA GLN A 43 17.63 -7.68 -1.88
C GLN A 43 16.81 -8.75 -1.15
N LYS A 44 16.39 -9.79 -1.88
CA LYS A 44 15.84 -11.03 -1.32
C LYS A 44 16.92 -12.12 -1.35
N LYS A 45 17.07 -12.81 -0.22
CA LYS A 45 17.93 -13.99 -0.02
C LYS A 45 17.56 -15.10 -1.00
N ARG A 46 18.53 -15.54 -1.81
CA ARG A 46 18.47 -16.71 -2.70
C ARG A 46 18.65 -18.00 -1.91
N ILE A 47 17.76 -18.98 -2.13
CA ILE A 47 18.03 -20.39 -1.87
C ILE A 47 18.10 -21.05 -3.25
N SER A 48 19.29 -21.51 -3.65
CA SER A 48 19.53 -22.11 -4.97
C SER A 48 19.36 -23.63 -4.93
N PHE A 49 18.56 -24.16 -5.85
CA PHE A 49 18.65 -25.55 -6.29
C PHE A 49 18.99 -25.59 -7.78
N MET A 50 19.79 -26.58 -8.17
CA MET A 50 20.47 -26.72 -9.47
C MET A 50 19.53 -26.74 -10.69
N TYR A 51 19.35 -25.58 -11.30
CA TYR A 51 19.55 -25.42 -12.75
C TYR A 51 20.86 -24.64 -12.93
N PRO A 52 21.62 -24.79 -14.04
CA PRO A 52 22.78 -23.94 -14.25
C PRO A 52 22.30 -22.50 -14.21
N SER A 53 22.77 -21.76 -13.20
CA SER A 53 22.43 -20.36 -12.99
C SER A 53 22.67 -19.58 -14.28
N MET A 54 21.60 -19.17 -14.96
CA MET A 54 21.64 -18.23 -16.08
C MET A 54 21.89 -16.80 -15.59
N THR A 55 22.85 -16.63 -14.68
CA THR A 55 23.34 -15.31 -14.29
C THR A 55 24.86 -15.27 -14.40
N HIS A 56 25.29 -14.65 -15.50
CA HIS A 56 26.53 -13.89 -15.69
C HIS A 56 27.84 -14.54 -15.22
N ALA A 57 28.53 -15.23 -16.13
CA ALA A 57 30.00 -15.38 -16.09
C ALA A 57 30.71 -15.80 -17.39
N THR A 58 30.01 -16.03 -18.52
CA THR A 58 30.68 -16.33 -19.80
C THR A 58 30.10 -15.44 -20.89
N GLY A 59 30.95 -14.89 -21.77
CA GLY A 59 30.53 -14.10 -22.95
C GLY A 59 29.82 -14.93 -24.03
N VAL A 60 29.09 -15.97 -23.63
CA VAL A 60 28.32 -16.86 -24.49
C VAL A 60 26.91 -16.28 -24.58
N LEU A 61 26.57 -15.80 -25.77
CA LEU A 61 25.23 -15.37 -26.13
C LEU A 61 24.34 -16.61 -26.30
N ILE A 62 23.06 -16.51 -25.94
CA ILE A 62 22.11 -17.63 -26.01
C ILE A 62 21.13 -17.37 -27.16
N ARG A 63 20.78 -18.41 -27.91
CA ARG A 63 19.70 -18.37 -28.92
C ARG A 63 18.75 -19.54 -28.72
N PHE A 64 17.48 -19.30 -29.00
CA PHE A 64 16.41 -20.29 -28.86
C PHE A 64 15.90 -20.74 -30.23
N ILE A 65 15.86 -22.05 -30.46
CA ILE A 65 15.28 -22.71 -31.63
C ILE A 65 13.90 -23.22 -31.22
N LEU A 66 12.86 -22.54 -31.69
CA LEU A 66 11.47 -22.89 -31.41
C LEU A 66 10.98 -23.87 -32.48
N LEU A 67 10.52 -25.05 -32.04
CA LEU A 67 10.05 -26.15 -32.87
C LEU A 67 8.53 -26.27 -32.79
N PHE A 68 7.81 -25.89 -33.84
CA PHE A 68 6.36 -25.87 -33.88
C PHE A 68 5.77 -27.21 -34.34
N LYS A 69 4.45 -27.40 -34.16
CA LYS A 69 3.72 -28.52 -34.76
C LYS A 69 3.73 -28.41 -36.29
N THR A 70 3.97 -29.53 -36.97
CA THR A 70 4.12 -29.54 -38.43
C THR A 70 2.81 -29.22 -39.16
N GLU A 71 2.84 -28.26 -40.09
CA GLU A 71 1.65 -27.87 -40.87
C GLU A 71 1.53 -28.66 -42.18
N HIS A 72 2.64 -28.91 -42.88
CA HIS A 72 2.66 -29.44 -44.25
C HIS A 72 3.69 -30.56 -44.48
N GLY A 73 4.23 -31.15 -43.42
CA GLY A 73 5.23 -32.23 -43.52
C GLY A 73 6.65 -31.76 -43.89
N ASP A 74 6.86 -30.46 -44.08
CA ASP A 74 8.18 -29.85 -44.26
C ASP A 74 8.66 -29.16 -42.99
N TYR A 75 9.63 -29.79 -42.31
CA TYR A 75 10.21 -29.31 -41.06
C TYR A 75 10.87 -27.93 -41.18
N ALA A 76 11.27 -27.47 -42.36
CA ALA A 76 11.98 -26.21 -42.51
C ALA A 76 11.10 -24.98 -42.21
N ASN A 77 9.80 -25.06 -42.51
CA ASN A 77 8.88 -23.93 -42.31
C ASN A 77 8.41 -23.80 -40.85
N ASP A 78 8.54 -24.87 -40.07
CA ASP A 78 8.02 -24.99 -38.70
C ASP A 78 9.07 -24.71 -37.61
N ILE A 79 10.14 -23.98 -37.97
CA ILE A 79 11.22 -23.58 -37.06
C ILE A 79 11.31 -22.05 -37.00
N MET A 80 11.60 -21.51 -35.82
CA MET A 80 11.95 -20.09 -35.62
C MET A 80 13.16 -19.97 -34.70
N ILE A 81 14.08 -19.05 -35.01
CA ILE A 81 15.25 -18.77 -34.18
C ILE A 81 15.06 -17.39 -33.53
N ALA A 82 15.11 -17.35 -32.20
CA ALA A 82 14.95 -16.13 -31.41
C ALA A 82 16.25 -15.81 -30.64
N ASN A 83 16.57 -14.52 -30.53
CA ASN A 83 17.73 -14.05 -29.76
C ASN A 83 17.45 -14.04 -28.25
N SER A 84 16.21 -13.85 -27.85
CA SER A 84 15.75 -13.99 -26.47
C SER A 84 14.32 -14.54 -26.44
N LEU A 85 13.90 -15.08 -25.29
CA LEU A 85 12.48 -15.45 -25.09
C LEU A 85 11.59 -14.22 -24.89
N GLU A 86 12.14 -13.10 -24.43
CA GLU A 86 11.44 -11.82 -24.30
C GLU A 86 10.97 -11.29 -25.65
N ASP A 87 11.83 -11.38 -26.68
CA ASP A 87 11.52 -10.93 -28.05
C ASP A 87 10.33 -11.65 -28.68
N VAL A 88 9.96 -12.82 -28.14
CA VAL A 88 8.89 -13.68 -28.66
C VAL A 88 7.77 -13.89 -27.64
N GLN A 89 7.67 -13.04 -26.60
CA GLN A 89 6.63 -13.07 -25.56
C GLN A 89 6.59 -14.40 -24.76
N LEU A 90 7.76 -14.96 -24.46
CA LEU A 90 7.95 -16.18 -23.68
C LEU A 90 8.88 -15.95 -22.47
N ALA A 91 9.06 -14.71 -22.02
CA ALA A 91 9.92 -14.38 -20.88
C ALA A 91 9.49 -15.10 -19.59
N SER A 92 8.18 -15.27 -19.41
CA SER A 92 7.56 -15.97 -18.28
C SER A 92 8.08 -17.39 -18.09
N VAL A 93 8.47 -18.06 -19.18
CA VAL A 93 9.07 -19.40 -19.17
C VAL A 93 10.42 -19.44 -18.42
N SER A 94 11.13 -18.31 -18.36
CA SER A 94 12.42 -18.18 -17.69
C SER A 94 12.33 -17.73 -16.22
N ASN A 95 11.14 -17.34 -15.73
CA ASN A 95 10.96 -16.87 -14.36
C ASN A 95 10.79 -18.01 -13.35
N ASP A 96 11.56 -17.98 -12.26
CA ASP A 96 11.59 -18.97 -11.18
C ASP A 96 10.23 -19.17 -10.44
N ASP A 97 9.24 -18.29 -10.62
CA ASP A 97 7.93 -18.36 -9.95
C ASP A 97 7.01 -19.48 -10.48
N LEU A 98 7.37 -20.17 -11.57
CA LEU A 98 6.62 -21.30 -12.15
C LEU A 98 6.69 -22.61 -11.34
N THR A 99 7.24 -22.60 -10.12
CA THR A 99 7.35 -23.78 -9.23
C THR A 99 6.03 -24.51 -8.99
N LYS A 100 4.87 -23.86 -9.19
CA LYS A 100 3.53 -24.49 -9.08
C LYS A 100 3.13 -25.37 -10.28
N SER A 101 3.87 -25.38 -11.38
CA SER A 101 3.41 -25.94 -12.66
C SER A 101 4.45 -26.88 -13.33
N LYS A 102 5.11 -27.75 -12.56
CA LYS A 102 6.10 -28.73 -13.08
C LYS A 102 5.58 -29.63 -14.20
N THR A 103 4.30 -29.98 -14.20
CA THR A 103 3.63 -30.80 -15.23
C THR A 103 3.39 -30.07 -16.55
N LEU A 104 3.39 -28.74 -16.54
CA LEU A 104 3.14 -27.93 -17.73
C LEU A 104 4.45 -27.59 -18.45
N LEU A 105 5.52 -27.27 -17.71
CA LEU A 105 6.85 -27.02 -18.28
C LEU A 105 7.45 -28.25 -18.97
N SER A 106 7.10 -29.46 -18.55
CA SER A 106 7.52 -30.70 -19.24
C SER A 106 6.98 -30.80 -20.67
N SER A 107 5.91 -30.06 -21.02
CA SER A 107 5.36 -30.04 -22.37
C SER A 107 6.22 -29.25 -23.37
N LEU A 108 7.03 -28.29 -22.90
CA LEU A 108 7.87 -27.43 -23.75
C LEU A 108 9.23 -28.05 -24.10
N ASN A 109 9.65 -29.14 -23.43
CA ASN A 109 10.87 -29.92 -23.68
C ASN A 109 12.11 -29.09 -24.09
N PHE A 110 12.89 -28.67 -23.11
CA PHE A 110 14.15 -27.95 -23.32
C PHE A 110 15.33 -28.91 -23.51
N SER A 111 16.18 -28.64 -24.49
CA SER A 111 17.46 -29.32 -24.61
C SER A 111 18.48 -28.45 -25.34
N ILE A 112 19.76 -28.72 -25.11
CA ILE A 112 20.84 -28.04 -25.84
C ILE A 112 20.85 -28.56 -27.28
N TYR A 113 21.00 -27.65 -28.25
CA TYR A 113 21.15 -28.01 -29.65
C TYR A 113 22.63 -27.95 -30.05
N ASP A 114 23.17 -29.09 -30.50
CA ASP A 114 24.54 -29.16 -30.99
C ASP A 114 24.60 -28.74 -32.47
N ARG A 115 25.13 -27.55 -32.72
CA ARG A 115 25.31 -26.99 -34.06
C ARG A 115 26.31 -27.79 -34.90
N LEU A 116 27.28 -28.48 -34.31
CA LEU A 116 28.29 -29.24 -35.07
C LEU A 116 27.66 -30.49 -35.70
N ILE A 117 26.74 -31.11 -34.97
CA ILE A 117 25.97 -32.25 -35.47
C ILE A 117 24.89 -31.76 -36.45
N ASP A 118 24.24 -30.64 -36.14
CA ASP A 118 23.12 -30.04 -36.88
C ASP A 118 22.09 -31.10 -37.29
N GLU A 119 21.57 -31.83 -36.30
CA GLU A 119 20.62 -32.95 -36.49
C GLU A 119 19.38 -32.57 -37.31
N MET A 120 18.96 -31.31 -37.23
CA MET A 120 17.79 -30.79 -37.93
C MET A 120 18.14 -30.11 -39.27
N GLY A 121 19.42 -30.06 -39.65
CA GLY A 121 19.87 -29.44 -40.90
C GLY A 121 19.58 -27.93 -41.01
N ILE A 122 19.43 -27.25 -39.87
CA ILE A 122 19.07 -25.83 -39.79
C ILE A 122 20.20 -24.97 -40.37
N PHE A 123 21.44 -25.31 -40.06
CA PHE A 123 22.61 -24.54 -40.44
C PHE A 123 23.28 -25.05 -41.72
N LYS A 124 22.89 -26.24 -42.20
CA LYS A 124 23.37 -26.86 -43.44
C LYS A 124 22.64 -26.40 -44.72
N ARG A 125 21.54 -25.64 -44.62
CA ARG A 125 20.76 -25.16 -45.80
C ARG A 125 20.99 -23.68 -46.09
N ASP A 126 21.37 -23.41 -47.34
CA ASP A 126 21.58 -22.07 -47.87
C ASP A 126 20.22 -21.33 -48.06
N LYS A 127 20.11 -20.16 -47.44
CA LYS A 127 19.13 -19.07 -47.68
C LYS A 127 17.65 -19.39 -47.44
N ARG A 128 17.18 -19.11 -46.21
CA ARG A 128 15.90 -18.43 -45.83
C ARG A 128 15.52 -18.83 -44.40
N HIS A 129 16.19 -18.25 -43.41
CA HIS A 129 15.71 -18.29 -42.03
C HIS A 129 15.24 -16.89 -41.65
N GLU A 130 13.98 -16.77 -41.26
CA GLU A 130 13.39 -15.50 -40.82
C GLU A 130 13.88 -15.21 -39.39
N MET A 131 14.66 -14.16 -39.21
CA MET A 131 14.85 -13.52 -37.90
C MET A 131 13.77 -12.45 -37.75
N ILE A 132 13.00 -12.54 -36.68
CA ILE A 132 12.01 -11.52 -36.33
C ILE A 132 12.61 -10.65 -35.23
N ALA A 133 12.76 -9.36 -35.50
CA ALA A 133 12.94 -8.35 -34.47
C ALA A 133 11.60 -7.65 -34.27
N ILE A 134 11.02 -7.78 -33.07
CA ILE A 134 9.79 -7.06 -32.71
C ILE A 134 10.23 -5.69 -32.18
N SER A 135 9.92 -4.63 -32.93
CA SER A 135 10.08 -3.26 -32.44
C SER A 135 9.14 -3.01 -31.26
N ALA A 136 9.55 -2.16 -30.32
CA ALA A 136 8.75 -1.74 -29.15
C ALA A 136 7.34 -1.21 -29.50
N ASN A 137 7.07 -0.90 -30.77
CA ASN A 137 5.76 -0.43 -31.26
C ASN A 137 4.91 -1.54 -31.94
N GLY A 138 5.27 -2.82 -31.83
CA GLY A 138 4.47 -3.94 -32.35
C GLY A 138 4.47 -4.12 -33.87
N GLN A 139 5.22 -3.30 -34.62
CA GLN A 139 5.41 -3.48 -36.06
C GLN A 139 6.46 -4.58 -36.34
N LYS A 140 6.08 -5.54 -37.18
CA LYS A 140 6.96 -6.62 -37.65
C LYS A 140 7.97 -6.05 -38.66
N PHE A 141 9.27 -6.18 -38.35
CA PHE A 141 10.31 -6.12 -39.36
C PHE A 141 10.78 -7.54 -39.65
N VAL A 142 10.43 -8.05 -40.84
CA VAL A 142 11.06 -9.26 -41.38
C VAL A 142 12.33 -8.78 -42.09
N THR A 143 13.48 -8.93 -41.44
CA THR A 143 14.76 -8.64 -42.07
C THR A 143 15.27 -9.90 -42.78
N SER A 144 15.41 -9.82 -44.10
CA SER A 144 16.21 -10.79 -44.85
C SER A 144 17.67 -10.67 -44.41
N ILE A 145 18.24 -11.76 -43.92
CA ILE A 145 19.61 -11.82 -43.40
C ILE A 145 20.62 -11.41 -44.49
N GLU A 146 21.42 -10.37 -44.21
CA GLU A 146 22.75 -10.19 -44.81
C GLU A 146 23.64 -11.34 -44.34
N THR A 147 24.31 -12.00 -45.29
CA THR A 147 25.17 -13.17 -45.07
C THR A 147 26.18 -12.95 -43.94
N CYS A 148 25.97 -13.63 -42.82
CA CYS A 148 26.83 -13.57 -41.64
C CYS A 148 28.08 -14.43 -41.87
N SER A 149 29.19 -13.82 -42.28
CA SER A 149 30.51 -14.44 -42.28
C SER A 149 31.09 -14.48 -40.85
N GLU A 150 31.60 -15.64 -40.46
CA GLU A 150 32.65 -15.87 -39.45
C GLU A 150 32.47 -15.40 -37.98
N ASP A 151 31.30 -15.60 -37.37
CA ASP A 151 31.17 -15.61 -35.88
C ASP A 151 30.88 -17.03 -35.36
N VAL A 152 31.94 -17.83 -35.19
CA VAL A 152 31.84 -19.29 -34.99
C VAL A 152 31.73 -19.73 -33.52
N CYS A 153 32.04 -18.90 -32.51
CA CYS A 153 32.18 -19.41 -31.12
C CYS A 153 31.36 -18.71 -30.02
N GLN A 154 30.49 -17.74 -30.32
CA GLN A 154 29.85 -16.96 -29.25
C GLN A 154 28.45 -17.44 -28.83
N TYR A 155 27.78 -18.32 -29.59
CA TYR A 155 26.38 -18.65 -29.33
C TYR A 155 26.14 -20.09 -28.85
N GLN A 156 25.40 -20.26 -27.75
CA GLN A 156 24.82 -21.52 -27.32
C GLN A 156 23.34 -21.58 -27.75
N TYR A 157 22.95 -22.66 -28.42
CA TYR A 157 21.59 -22.85 -28.92
C TYR A 157 20.79 -23.80 -28.02
N PHE A 158 19.56 -23.42 -27.69
CA PHE A 158 18.60 -24.27 -26.98
C PHE A 158 17.41 -24.56 -27.88
N LYS A 159 17.02 -25.84 -27.99
CA LYS A 159 15.79 -26.24 -28.67
C LYS A 159 14.62 -26.29 -27.67
N MET A 160 13.49 -25.73 -28.07
CA MET A 160 12.24 -25.70 -27.30
C MET A 160 11.07 -26.09 -28.21
N LYS A 161 10.24 -27.03 -27.76
CA LYS A 161 9.07 -27.50 -28.51
C LYS A 161 7.85 -26.63 -28.17
N ILE A 162 7.24 -26.03 -29.17
CA ILE A 162 6.02 -25.24 -29.03
C ILE A 162 4.81 -26.11 -29.41
N PRO A 163 3.79 -26.26 -28.53
CA PRO A 163 2.68 -27.18 -28.74
C PRO A 163 1.59 -26.64 -29.69
N VAL A 164 1.91 -25.64 -30.51
CA VAL A 164 1.01 -25.04 -31.50
C VAL A 164 1.72 -24.89 -32.84
N LYS A 165 0.94 -24.59 -33.87
CA LYS A 165 1.43 -24.26 -35.20
C LYS A 165 2.16 -22.90 -35.20
N LYS A 166 3.14 -22.74 -36.09
CA LYS A 166 3.90 -21.48 -36.22
C LYS A 166 3.00 -20.31 -36.62
N SER A 167 2.03 -20.54 -37.51
CA SER A 167 1.05 -19.52 -37.92
C SER A 167 0.25 -18.97 -36.73
N LEU A 168 -0.26 -19.86 -35.86
CA LEU A 168 -0.98 -19.50 -34.64
C LEU A 168 -0.08 -18.76 -33.66
N PHE A 169 1.16 -19.21 -33.46
CA PHE A 169 2.12 -18.54 -32.58
C PHE A 169 2.41 -17.10 -33.02
N LEU A 170 2.74 -16.91 -34.31
CA LEU A 170 3.07 -15.60 -34.88
C LEU A 170 1.88 -14.63 -34.88
N LYS A 171 0.67 -15.17 -34.79
CA LYS A 171 -0.57 -14.41 -34.63
C LYS A 171 -0.80 -14.04 -33.16
N ALA A 172 -0.57 -14.98 -32.25
CA ALA A 172 -0.71 -14.82 -30.81
C ALA A 172 0.24 -13.77 -30.22
N ILE A 173 1.52 -13.74 -30.62
CA ILE A 173 2.48 -12.72 -30.17
C ILE A 173 2.09 -11.29 -30.58
N CYS A 174 1.24 -11.15 -31.59
CA CYS A 174 0.77 -9.84 -32.06
C CYS A 174 -0.54 -9.39 -31.43
N VAL A 175 -1.13 -10.20 -30.55
CA VAL A 175 -2.36 -9.83 -29.85
C VAL A 175 -2.03 -8.76 -28.82
N SER A 176 -2.73 -7.64 -28.92
CA SER A 176 -2.66 -6.50 -28.00
C SER A 176 -4.06 -6.02 -27.64
N LEU A 177 -4.16 -5.05 -26.73
CA LEU A 177 -5.46 -4.49 -26.34
C LEU A 177 -6.24 -3.89 -27.53
N HIS A 178 -5.52 -3.37 -28.52
CA HIS A 178 -6.10 -2.68 -29.68
C HIS A 178 -5.98 -3.48 -30.99
N SER A 179 -5.56 -4.74 -30.93
CA SER A 179 -5.38 -5.55 -32.14
C SER A 179 -6.70 -6.15 -32.63
N ASP A 180 -6.97 -6.07 -33.93
CA ASP A 180 -8.11 -6.72 -34.61
C ASP A 180 -7.84 -8.21 -34.95
N VAL A 181 -6.97 -8.86 -34.17
CA VAL A 181 -6.59 -10.25 -34.43
C VAL A 181 -7.77 -11.17 -34.14
N GLN A 182 -8.29 -11.81 -35.19
CA GLN A 182 -9.36 -12.82 -35.10
C GLN A 182 -8.81 -14.23 -35.28
N PHE A 183 -9.20 -15.17 -34.43
CA PHE A 183 -8.77 -16.56 -34.48
C PHE A 183 -9.81 -17.40 -35.24
N SER A 184 -9.36 -18.29 -36.12
CA SER A 184 -10.26 -19.29 -36.69
C SER A 184 -10.76 -20.24 -35.60
N VAL A 185 -11.88 -20.90 -35.82
CA VAL A 185 -12.46 -21.85 -34.87
C VAL A 185 -11.48 -22.98 -34.51
N ASN A 186 -10.66 -23.43 -35.47
CA ASN A 186 -9.61 -24.41 -35.23
C ASN A 186 -8.48 -23.86 -34.35
N GLU A 187 -8.09 -22.59 -34.54
CA GLU A 187 -7.10 -21.93 -33.68
C GLU A 187 -7.64 -21.75 -32.26
N ILE A 188 -8.91 -21.35 -32.10
CA ILE A 188 -9.57 -21.27 -30.79
C ILE A 188 -9.58 -22.63 -30.10
N TYR A 189 -9.90 -23.70 -30.84
CA TYR A 189 -9.83 -25.06 -30.32
C TYR A 189 -8.41 -25.42 -29.83
N GLU A 190 -7.38 -25.09 -30.61
CA GLU A 190 -5.99 -25.33 -30.22
C GLU A 190 -5.55 -24.49 -29.02
N ILE A 191 -6.08 -23.27 -28.87
CA ILE A 191 -5.83 -22.40 -27.71
C ILE A 191 -6.48 -22.97 -26.44
N ILE A 192 -7.75 -23.41 -26.51
CA ILE A 192 -8.50 -23.93 -25.35
C ILE A 192 -7.94 -25.29 -24.92
N MET A 193 -7.68 -26.19 -25.87
CA MET A 193 -7.18 -27.54 -25.58
C MET A 193 -5.68 -27.57 -25.30
N GLY A 194 -4.97 -26.50 -25.66
CA GLY A 194 -3.53 -26.38 -25.48
C GLY A 194 -3.18 -25.56 -24.25
N SER A 195 -2.13 -25.95 -23.54
CA SER A 195 -1.55 -25.12 -22.47
C SER A 195 -0.82 -23.87 -22.97
N PHE A 196 -0.98 -23.52 -24.24
CA PHE A 196 -0.20 -22.51 -24.95
C PHE A 196 -0.25 -21.13 -24.28
N VAL A 197 -1.44 -20.71 -23.85
CA VAL A 197 -1.67 -19.41 -23.21
C VAL A 197 -0.91 -19.26 -21.89
N LEU A 198 -0.67 -20.36 -21.18
CA LEU A 198 -0.05 -20.34 -19.84
C LEU A 198 1.43 -19.94 -19.87
N PHE A 199 2.08 -20.02 -21.04
CA PHE A 199 3.50 -19.71 -21.22
C PHE A 199 3.74 -18.41 -21.99
N MET A 200 2.66 -17.77 -22.47
CA MET A 200 2.74 -16.53 -23.22
C MET A 200 2.68 -15.34 -22.27
N ASP A 201 3.61 -14.41 -22.40
CA ASP A 201 3.64 -13.19 -21.59
C ASP A 201 2.36 -12.35 -21.79
N ASN A 202 1.81 -12.38 -23.00
CA ASN A 202 0.54 -11.75 -23.35
C ASN A 202 -0.67 -12.70 -23.24
N GLY A 203 -0.57 -13.79 -22.46
CA GLY A 203 -1.61 -14.81 -22.33
C GLY A 203 -3.00 -14.25 -22.02
N GLN A 204 -3.09 -13.23 -21.15
CA GLN A 204 -4.34 -12.55 -20.83
C GLN A 204 -4.97 -11.84 -22.04
N MET A 205 -4.17 -11.28 -22.94
CA MET A 205 -4.65 -10.63 -24.17
C MET A 205 -5.19 -11.66 -25.17
N ILE A 206 -4.53 -12.82 -25.28
CA ILE A 206 -5.00 -13.95 -26.09
C ILE A 206 -6.35 -14.45 -25.56
N GLN A 207 -6.44 -14.68 -24.24
CA GLN A 207 -7.68 -15.08 -23.56
C GLN A 207 -8.81 -14.11 -23.82
N ARG A 208 -8.55 -12.81 -23.67
CA ARG A 208 -9.50 -11.74 -23.98
C ARG A 208 -10.00 -11.84 -25.43
N SER A 209 -9.10 -11.96 -26.40
CA SER A 209 -9.47 -12.04 -27.83
C SER A 209 -10.30 -13.30 -28.15
N VAL A 210 -9.97 -14.44 -27.53
CA VAL A 210 -10.78 -15.66 -27.67
C VAL A 210 -12.16 -15.46 -27.05
N CYS A 211 -12.26 -14.94 -25.83
CA CYS A 211 -13.54 -14.65 -25.19
C CYS A 211 -14.40 -13.68 -26.00
N GLN A 212 -13.79 -12.63 -26.55
CA GLN A 212 -14.47 -11.67 -27.42
C GLN A 212 -15.15 -12.35 -28.63
N GLN A 213 -14.50 -13.36 -29.21
CA GLN A 213 -15.04 -14.12 -30.33
C GLN A 213 -16.13 -15.11 -29.87
N LEU A 214 -15.93 -15.77 -28.72
CA LEU A 214 -16.95 -16.62 -28.10
C LEU A 214 -18.25 -15.85 -27.83
N PHE A 215 -18.13 -14.61 -27.35
CA PHE A 215 -19.27 -13.74 -27.08
C PHE A 215 -19.95 -13.20 -28.33
N GLY A 216 -19.21 -13.04 -29.43
CA GLY A 216 -19.75 -12.55 -30.69
C GLY A 216 -20.46 -13.59 -31.55
N ASN A 217 -20.33 -14.89 -31.22
CA ASN A 217 -20.89 -15.97 -32.05
C ASN A 217 -21.36 -17.16 -31.20
N GLU A 218 -22.68 -17.24 -31.02
CA GLU A 218 -23.37 -18.26 -30.22
C GLU A 218 -23.10 -19.70 -30.70
N ASN A 219 -22.71 -19.90 -31.96
CA ASN A 219 -22.45 -21.23 -32.52
C ASN A 219 -21.01 -21.73 -32.31
N ILE A 220 -20.09 -20.91 -31.79
CA ILE A 220 -18.68 -21.34 -31.67
C ILE A 220 -18.54 -22.55 -30.76
N TYR A 221 -19.29 -22.61 -29.64
CA TYR A 221 -19.23 -23.76 -28.74
C TYR A 221 -19.53 -25.09 -29.47
N ASP A 222 -20.63 -25.12 -30.23
CA ASP A 222 -21.02 -26.30 -31.01
C ASP A 222 -19.98 -26.66 -32.08
N GLN A 223 -19.40 -25.65 -32.73
CA GLN A 223 -18.36 -25.86 -33.73
C GLN A 223 -17.08 -26.43 -33.10
N LEU A 224 -16.66 -25.92 -31.94
CA LEU A 224 -15.53 -26.45 -31.17
C LEU A 224 -15.77 -27.88 -30.71
N ASN A 225 -16.98 -28.19 -30.23
CA ASN A 225 -17.37 -29.53 -29.82
C ASN A 225 -17.37 -30.52 -31.00
N ARG A 226 -17.84 -30.09 -32.19
CA ARG A 226 -17.73 -30.90 -33.42
C ARG A 226 -16.28 -31.21 -33.78
N ILE A 227 -15.39 -30.23 -33.66
CA ILE A 227 -13.94 -30.43 -33.88
C ILE A 227 -13.40 -31.46 -32.89
N PHE A 228 -13.73 -31.33 -31.60
CA PHE A 228 -13.34 -32.29 -30.57
C PHE A 228 -13.77 -33.72 -30.91
N VAL A 229 -15.05 -33.93 -31.22
CA VAL A 229 -15.62 -35.24 -31.57
C VAL A 229 -14.97 -35.80 -32.84
N SER A 230 -14.68 -34.97 -33.84
CA SER A 230 -14.00 -35.43 -35.06
C SER A 230 -12.57 -35.91 -34.80
N LYS A 231 -11.79 -35.17 -33.99
CA LYS A 231 -10.39 -35.51 -33.67
C LYS A 231 -10.28 -36.75 -32.78
N THR A 232 -11.17 -36.88 -31.81
CA THR A 232 -11.22 -38.07 -30.92
C THR A 232 -11.61 -39.34 -31.68
N ARG A 233 -12.51 -39.25 -32.68
CA ARG A 233 -12.86 -40.39 -33.54
C ARG A 233 -11.73 -40.83 -34.47
N SER A 234 -10.87 -39.92 -34.90
CA SER A 234 -9.72 -40.25 -35.75
C SER A 234 -8.52 -40.85 -35.01
N SER A 235 -8.47 -40.74 -33.67
CA SER A 235 -7.31 -41.14 -32.84
C SER A 235 -7.50 -42.47 -32.11
N GLN A 236 -8.19 -43.44 -32.73
CA GLN A 236 -8.59 -44.71 -32.11
C GLN A 236 -7.45 -45.67 -31.67
N SER A 237 -6.17 -45.33 -31.85
CA SER A 237 -5.06 -46.27 -31.58
C SER A 237 -4.36 -46.17 -30.21
N ASP A 238 -4.54 -45.11 -29.41
CA ASP A 238 -3.86 -44.97 -28.11
C ASP A 238 -4.85 -44.63 -26.98
N GLN A 239 -5.47 -45.68 -26.42
CA GLN A 239 -6.67 -45.57 -25.57
C GLN A 239 -6.43 -45.38 -24.06
N THR A 240 -5.25 -44.99 -23.58
CA THR A 240 -4.95 -45.07 -22.13
C THR A 240 -4.63 -43.77 -21.38
N ALA A 241 -4.79 -42.55 -21.95
CA ALA A 241 -4.32 -41.36 -21.20
C ALA A 241 -5.11 -40.03 -21.28
N PHE A 242 -6.32 -39.93 -21.85
CA PHE A 242 -7.05 -38.64 -21.83
C PHE A 242 -8.53 -38.78 -21.39
N ILE A 243 -8.75 -38.78 -20.08
CA ILE A 243 -10.09 -38.67 -19.46
C ILE A 243 -10.31 -37.21 -19.07
N CYS A 244 -10.45 -36.32 -20.05
CA CYS A 244 -11.01 -34.99 -19.83
C CYS A 244 -11.99 -34.72 -20.97
N SER A 245 -13.26 -34.50 -20.65
CA SER A 245 -14.24 -34.10 -21.66
C SER A 245 -13.94 -32.68 -22.13
N PHE A 246 -14.29 -32.38 -23.39
CA PHE A 246 -14.19 -31.02 -23.93
C PHE A 246 -14.84 -29.97 -23.01
N SER A 247 -15.97 -30.33 -22.38
CA SER A 247 -16.66 -29.47 -21.43
C SER A 247 -15.79 -29.07 -20.23
N THR A 248 -14.98 -30.00 -19.70
CA THR A 248 -14.08 -29.71 -18.58
C THR A 248 -13.00 -28.73 -19.00
N GLN A 249 -12.32 -28.97 -20.12
CA GLN A 249 -11.27 -28.07 -20.62
C GLN A 249 -11.80 -26.68 -20.99
N TYR A 250 -13.00 -26.63 -21.59
CA TYR A 250 -13.68 -25.38 -21.88
C TYR A 250 -14.01 -24.62 -20.60
N ASN A 251 -14.58 -25.28 -19.60
CA ASN A 251 -14.92 -24.66 -18.33
C ASN A 251 -13.67 -24.20 -17.57
N ASP A 252 -12.61 -25.02 -17.54
CA ASP A 252 -11.32 -24.65 -16.94
C ASP A 252 -10.73 -23.41 -17.63
N PHE A 253 -10.83 -23.33 -18.96
CA PHE A 253 -10.43 -22.13 -19.70
C PHE A 253 -11.25 -20.91 -19.29
N ILE A 254 -12.57 -21.01 -19.23
CA ILE A 254 -13.45 -19.92 -18.79
C ILE A 254 -13.12 -19.50 -17.35
N ASP A 255 -12.97 -20.45 -16.42
CA ASP A 255 -12.68 -20.18 -15.01
C ASP A 255 -11.32 -19.51 -14.81
N ASN A 256 -10.31 -19.88 -15.60
CA ASN A 256 -9.01 -19.21 -15.61
C ASN A 256 -9.08 -17.75 -16.09
N ILE A 257 -10.11 -17.41 -16.87
CA ILE A 257 -10.30 -16.08 -17.46
C ILE A 257 -11.22 -15.21 -16.59
N LYS A 258 -12.13 -15.83 -15.83
CA LYS A 258 -13.05 -15.15 -14.91
C LYS A 258 -12.42 -14.03 -14.07
N PRO A 259 -11.25 -14.22 -13.43
CA PRO A 259 -10.64 -13.19 -12.59
C PRO A 259 -9.91 -12.09 -13.38
N THR A 260 -9.59 -12.31 -14.66
CA THR A 260 -8.75 -11.39 -15.45
C THR A 260 -9.56 -10.45 -16.34
N LEU A 261 -10.81 -10.78 -16.67
CA LEU A 261 -11.66 -9.93 -17.51
C LEU A 261 -12.81 -9.29 -16.74
N TYR A 262 -13.25 -8.13 -17.21
CA TYR A 262 -14.58 -7.59 -16.97
C TYR A 262 -15.36 -7.53 -18.29
N LEU A 263 -16.68 -7.70 -18.22
CA LEU A 263 -17.56 -7.56 -19.36
C LEU A 263 -17.97 -6.10 -19.52
N HIS A 264 -17.83 -5.56 -20.71
CA HIS A 264 -18.31 -4.24 -21.09
C HIS A 264 -19.49 -4.39 -22.05
N MET A 265 -20.69 -4.29 -21.50
CA MET A 265 -21.94 -4.43 -22.24
C MET A 265 -22.49 -3.09 -22.66
N ILE A 266 -22.89 -2.97 -23.92
CA ILE A 266 -23.58 -1.79 -24.46
C ILE A 266 -24.95 -2.25 -24.94
N ASP A 267 -26.01 -1.69 -24.37
CA ASP A 267 -27.37 -2.00 -24.80
C ASP A 267 -27.75 -1.29 -26.11
N SER A 268 -28.95 -1.57 -26.62
CA SER A 268 -29.45 -0.99 -27.87
C SER A 268 -29.55 0.55 -27.88
N ARG A 269 -29.51 1.19 -26.71
CA ARG A 269 -29.58 2.65 -26.55
C ARG A 269 -28.22 3.28 -26.24
N GLY A 270 -27.16 2.48 -26.19
CA GLY A 270 -25.82 2.94 -25.86
C GLY A 270 -25.54 3.00 -24.36
N ASN A 271 -26.44 2.52 -23.50
CA ASN A 271 -26.18 2.49 -22.07
C ASN A 271 -25.16 1.38 -21.74
N ILE A 272 -24.28 1.67 -20.80
CA ILE A 272 -23.18 0.77 -20.44
C ILE A 272 -23.57 -0.02 -19.19
N LEU A 273 -23.24 -1.32 -19.20
CA LEU A 273 -23.29 -2.20 -18.05
C LEU A 273 -21.96 -2.93 -17.97
N LEU A 274 -21.31 -2.85 -16.81
CA LEU A 274 -20.06 -3.53 -16.53
C LEU A 274 -20.33 -4.70 -15.58
N ALA A 275 -19.72 -5.86 -15.84
CA ALA A 275 -19.86 -7.01 -14.96
C ALA A 275 -18.51 -7.68 -14.71
N SER A 276 -18.16 -7.87 -13.44
CA SER A 276 -16.85 -8.37 -13.01
C SER A 276 -16.98 -9.36 -11.85
N ASN A 277 -15.94 -10.17 -11.65
CA ASN A 277 -15.86 -11.11 -10.52
C ASN A 277 -15.14 -10.45 -9.31
N ILE A 278 -14.49 -9.31 -9.53
CA ILE A 278 -13.70 -8.60 -8.54
C ILE A 278 -14.12 -7.12 -8.57
N ARG A 279 -14.23 -6.49 -7.40
CA ARG A 279 -14.58 -5.07 -7.27
C ARG A 279 -13.56 -4.10 -7.90
N LYS A 280 -12.31 -4.54 -8.12
CA LYS A 280 -11.22 -3.70 -8.66
C LYS A 280 -11.11 -3.86 -10.18
N GLU A 281 -11.70 -2.93 -10.91
CA GLU A 281 -11.66 -2.89 -12.38
C GLU A 281 -10.26 -2.54 -12.93
N GLU A 282 -9.43 -1.84 -12.15
CA GLU A 282 -8.14 -1.24 -12.60
C GLU A 282 -7.12 -2.24 -13.13
N SER A 283 -7.22 -3.53 -12.77
CA SER A 283 -6.31 -4.58 -13.24
C SER A 283 -6.92 -5.54 -14.27
N SER A 284 -8.21 -5.40 -14.59
CA SER A 284 -8.93 -6.34 -15.45
C SER A 284 -9.04 -5.85 -16.88
N LEU A 285 -9.06 -6.76 -17.85
CA LEU A 285 -9.18 -6.42 -19.28
C LEU A 285 -10.65 -6.40 -19.74
N PRO A 286 -11.06 -5.45 -20.60
CA PRO A 286 -12.43 -5.41 -21.12
C PRO A 286 -12.69 -6.49 -22.16
N ALA A 287 -13.81 -7.19 -22.03
CA ALA A 287 -14.43 -7.97 -23.11
C ALA A 287 -15.77 -7.35 -23.48
N TYR A 288 -15.92 -6.91 -24.72
CA TYR A 288 -17.07 -6.17 -25.20
C TYR A 288 -18.18 -7.11 -25.65
N THR A 289 -19.42 -6.81 -25.33
CA THR A 289 -20.55 -7.55 -25.90
C THR A 289 -21.84 -6.72 -25.92
N MET A 290 -22.80 -7.12 -26.74
CA MET A 290 -24.15 -6.55 -26.78
C MET A 290 -25.20 -7.48 -26.16
N SER A 291 -24.82 -8.71 -25.80
CA SER A 291 -25.75 -9.72 -25.29
C SER A 291 -25.64 -9.88 -23.77
N LEU A 292 -26.71 -9.54 -23.06
CA LEU A 292 -26.82 -9.79 -21.62
C LEU A 292 -26.86 -11.28 -21.27
N ASN A 293 -27.19 -12.15 -22.22
CA ASN A 293 -27.25 -13.60 -21.99
C ASN A 293 -25.88 -14.20 -21.65
N ILE A 294 -24.78 -13.50 -21.95
CA ILE A 294 -23.43 -13.93 -21.58
C ILE A 294 -23.26 -13.99 -20.05
N LEU A 295 -24.08 -13.26 -19.28
CA LEU A 295 -24.09 -13.34 -17.83
C LEU A 295 -24.44 -14.74 -17.29
N PHE A 296 -25.14 -15.58 -18.07
CA PHE A 296 -25.36 -17.00 -17.70
C PHE A 296 -24.08 -17.83 -17.74
N ILE A 297 -23.17 -17.52 -18.67
CA ILE A 297 -21.92 -18.28 -18.87
C ILE A 297 -20.84 -17.77 -17.90
N TYR A 298 -20.97 -16.50 -17.50
CA TYR A 298 -19.95 -15.77 -16.80
C TYR A 298 -20.48 -15.30 -15.45
N GLU A 299 -20.54 -16.22 -14.48
CA GLU A 299 -20.97 -15.96 -13.10
C GLU A 299 -20.20 -14.76 -12.53
N ARG A 300 -20.92 -13.69 -12.15
CA ARG A 300 -20.34 -12.44 -11.62
C ARG A 300 -20.93 -12.07 -10.28
N CYS A 301 -20.05 -11.62 -9.40
CA CYS A 301 -20.40 -11.11 -8.08
C CYS A 301 -20.56 -9.58 -8.05
N HIS A 302 -20.23 -8.86 -9.12
CA HIS A 302 -20.33 -7.40 -9.18
C HIS A 302 -20.85 -6.91 -10.53
N ILE A 303 -21.90 -6.06 -10.51
CA ILE A 303 -22.43 -5.40 -11.70
C ILE A 303 -22.45 -3.90 -11.45
N THR A 304 -21.81 -3.12 -12.32
CA THR A 304 -21.82 -1.65 -12.32
C THR A 304 -22.66 -1.15 -13.48
N LEU A 305 -23.62 -0.26 -13.24
CA LEU A 305 -24.58 0.15 -14.27
C LEU A 305 -25.16 1.55 -14.00
N SER A 306 -25.58 2.23 -15.07
CA SER A 306 -26.26 3.52 -14.97
C SER A 306 -27.74 3.38 -14.63
N SER A 307 -28.38 4.44 -14.15
CA SER A 307 -29.81 4.46 -13.84
C SER A 307 -30.67 4.19 -15.07
N SER A 308 -30.25 4.64 -16.26
CA SER A 308 -30.91 4.31 -17.53
C SER A 308 -30.73 2.84 -17.89
N SER A 309 -29.53 2.28 -17.66
CA SER A 309 -29.25 0.85 -17.91
C SER A 309 -30.20 -0.06 -17.12
N ILE A 310 -30.46 0.21 -15.83
CA ILE A 310 -31.38 -0.61 -15.03
C ILE A 310 -32.83 -0.44 -15.46
N LEU A 311 -33.27 0.79 -15.76
CA LEU A 311 -34.63 1.03 -16.23
C LEU A 311 -34.94 0.21 -17.48
N GLU A 312 -33.98 0.08 -18.40
CA GLU A 312 -34.18 -0.66 -19.64
C GLU A 312 -33.98 -2.17 -19.49
N ASN A 313 -33.07 -2.61 -18.61
CA ASN A 313 -32.63 -4.02 -18.57
C ASN A 313 -33.10 -4.81 -17.33
N HIS A 314 -33.81 -4.20 -16.38
CA HIS A 314 -34.19 -4.87 -15.11
C HIS A 314 -34.99 -6.17 -15.30
N GLU A 315 -35.91 -6.25 -16.27
CA GLU A 315 -36.68 -7.47 -16.54
C GLU A 315 -35.79 -8.63 -17.04
N GLN A 316 -34.79 -8.31 -17.89
CA GLN A 316 -33.86 -9.31 -18.39
C GLN A 316 -32.89 -9.75 -17.29
N LEU A 317 -32.36 -8.80 -16.52
CA LEU A 317 -31.52 -9.08 -15.36
C LEU A 317 -32.26 -9.95 -14.33
N TYR A 318 -33.53 -9.64 -14.06
CA TYR A 318 -34.38 -10.46 -13.19
C TYR A 318 -34.49 -11.90 -13.71
N LYS A 319 -34.73 -12.10 -15.01
CA LYS A 319 -34.78 -13.45 -15.61
C LYS A 319 -33.46 -14.21 -15.48
N ILE A 320 -32.33 -13.53 -15.64
CA ILE A 320 -30.99 -14.12 -15.53
C ILE A 320 -30.71 -14.58 -14.09
N TYR A 321 -31.02 -13.73 -13.11
CA TYR A 321 -30.63 -13.96 -11.71
C TYR A 321 -31.72 -14.60 -10.84
N LYS A 322 -32.94 -14.81 -11.34
CA LYS A 322 -34.01 -15.50 -10.58
C LYS A 322 -33.79 -17.01 -10.43
N ASP A 323 -32.99 -17.64 -11.30
CA ASP A 323 -32.79 -19.09 -11.31
C ASP A 323 -32.30 -19.60 -9.93
N PRO A 324 -32.87 -20.68 -9.35
CA PRO A 324 -32.42 -21.25 -8.06
C PRO A 324 -30.92 -21.49 -7.92
N PHE A 325 -30.20 -21.72 -9.03
CA PHE A 325 -28.73 -21.85 -8.98
C PHE A 325 -28.04 -20.54 -8.56
N SER A 326 -28.75 -19.40 -8.66
CA SER A 326 -28.23 -18.08 -8.36
C SER A 326 -28.07 -17.76 -6.87
N GLU A 327 -28.77 -18.49 -5.99
CA GLU A 327 -28.72 -18.27 -4.53
C GLU A 327 -27.33 -18.55 -3.93
N LYS A 328 -26.47 -19.25 -4.68
CA LYS A 328 -25.06 -19.45 -4.32
C LYS A 328 -24.19 -18.20 -4.52
N TYR A 329 -24.64 -17.26 -5.35
CA TYR A 329 -23.84 -16.08 -5.69
C TYR A 329 -24.27 -14.89 -4.83
N LEU A 330 -23.27 -14.27 -4.21
CA LEU A 330 -23.44 -13.01 -3.50
C LEU A 330 -23.21 -11.87 -4.48
N LEU A 331 -24.31 -11.30 -4.98
CA LEU A 331 -24.29 -10.25 -5.99
C LEU A 331 -24.21 -8.86 -5.33
N VAL A 332 -23.27 -8.06 -5.80
CA VAL A 332 -23.15 -6.62 -5.54
C VAL A 332 -23.62 -5.86 -6.76
N VAL A 333 -24.58 -4.95 -6.59
CA VAL A 333 -25.09 -4.10 -7.67
C VAL A 333 -24.71 -2.64 -7.38
N ASP A 334 -23.87 -2.05 -8.23
CA ASP A 334 -23.40 -0.67 -8.17
C ASP A 334 -24.11 0.19 -9.21
N ILE A 335 -24.96 1.11 -8.75
CA ILE A 335 -25.85 1.92 -9.58
C ILE A 335 -25.39 3.38 -9.55
N HIS A 336 -25.09 3.91 -10.73
CA HIS A 336 -24.76 5.32 -10.95
C HIS A 336 -26.00 6.10 -11.38
N PHE A 337 -26.37 7.13 -10.64
CA PHE A 337 -27.52 8.01 -10.92
C PHE A 337 -27.15 9.30 -11.68
N ASP A 338 -25.90 9.41 -12.13
CA ASP A 338 -25.35 10.59 -12.81
C ASP A 338 -26.11 10.98 -14.09
N ASP A 339 -26.73 10.00 -14.74
CA ASP A 339 -27.44 10.14 -16.02
C ASP A 339 -28.92 10.59 -15.88
N ILE A 340 -29.51 10.51 -14.67
CA ILE A 340 -30.91 10.92 -14.46
C ILE A 340 -31.14 12.38 -14.85
N LEU A 341 -30.21 13.27 -14.49
CA LEU A 341 -30.34 14.70 -14.77
C LEU A 341 -30.41 14.96 -16.28
N TYR A 342 -29.57 14.27 -17.06
CA TYR A 342 -29.56 14.39 -18.53
C TYR A 342 -30.86 13.89 -19.15
N ASP A 343 -31.38 12.73 -18.73
CA ASP A 343 -32.63 12.19 -19.27
C ASP A 343 -33.84 13.07 -18.93
N VAL A 344 -33.86 13.71 -17.76
CA VAL A 344 -34.96 14.64 -17.42
C VAL A 344 -34.84 15.97 -18.18
N GLN A 345 -33.62 16.46 -18.46
CA GLN A 345 -33.39 17.68 -19.26
C GLN A 345 -33.81 17.49 -20.72
N ASN A 346 -33.40 16.39 -21.36
CA ASN A 346 -33.66 16.14 -22.78
C ASN A 346 -35.14 16.00 -23.12
N ARG A 347 -36.00 15.60 -22.17
CA ARG A 347 -37.44 15.45 -22.39
C ARG A 347 -38.25 16.73 -22.26
N LYS A 348 -37.67 17.78 -21.66
CA LYS A 348 -38.36 19.06 -21.44
C LYS A 348 -37.70 20.16 -22.26
N ASN A 349 -38.38 20.59 -23.33
CA ASN A 349 -38.02 21.77 -24.13
C ASN A 349 -38.14 23.07 -23.29
N GLY A 350 -37.21 23.29 -22.35
CA GLY A 350 -37.07 24.54 -21.58
C GLY A 350 -37.93 24.66 -20.31
N ALA A 351 -38.70 23.65 -19.91
CA ALA A 351 -39.46 23.68 -18.66
C ALA A 351 -38.58 23.26 -17.46
N LYS A 352 -38.67 24.00 -16.35
CA LYS A 352 -37.93 23.72 -15.10
C LYS A 352 -38.18 22.27 -14.66
N ILE A 353 -37.09 21.53 -14.43
CA ILE A 353 -37.16 20.17 -13.90
C ILE A 353 -37.64 20.25 -12.45
N SER A 354 -38.72 19.54 -12.13
CA SER A 354 -39.15 19.38 -10.73
C SER A 354 -38.33 18.27 -10.09
N ASN A 355 -37.93 18.48 -8.85
CA ASN A 355 -37.18 17.48 -8.09
C ASN A 355 -37.98 16.19 -7.94
N ASP A 356 -39.30 16.29 -7.79
CA ASP A 356 -40.23 15.17 -7.70
C ASP A 356 -40.06 14.16 -8.84
N MET A 357 -39.80 14.62 -10.07
CA MET A 357 -39.58 13.71 -11.20
C MET A 357 -38.27 12.92 -11.10
N ILE A 358 -37.23 13.53 -10.53
CA ILE A 358 -35.94 12.86 -10.28
C ILE A 358 -36.14 11.81 -9.19
N VAL A 359 -36.80 12.20 -8.10
CA VAL A 359 -37.13 11.33 -6.97
C VAL A 359 -37.98 10.14 -7.42
N ASP A 360 -39.04 10.36 -8.19
CA ASP A 360 -39.92 9.30 -8.71
C ASP A 360 -39.15 8.28 -9.56
N LYS A 361 -38.21 8.74 -10.39
CA LYS A 361 -37.35 7.84 -11.19
C LYS A 361 -36.43 7.00 -10.31
N ILE A 362 -35.77 7.62 -9.32
CA ILE A 362 -34.90 6.90 -8.38
C ILE A 362 -35.72 5.85 -7.63
N ILE A 363 -36.88 6.21 -7.10
CA ILE A 363 -37.77 5.28 -6.38
C ILE A 363 -38.23 4.14 -7.31
N GLY A 364 -38.59 4.46 -8.56
CA GLY A 364 -39.00 3.46 -9.55
C GLY A 364 -37.90 2.43 -9.84
N ILE A 365 -36.65 2.88 -9.96
CA ILE A 365 -35.48 2.01 -10.11
C ILE A 365 -35.29 1.11 -8.90
N LEU A 366 -35.27 1.70 -7.70
CA LEU A 366 -35.00 0.98 -6.47
C LEU A 366 -36.12 -0.02 -6.11
N LYS A 367 -37.32 0.14 -6.66
CA LYS A 367 -38.47 -0.78 -6.51
C LYS A 367 -38.52 -1.90 -7.56
N CYS A 368 -37.59 -1.98 -8.50
CA CYS A 368 -37.65 -3.02 -9.53
C CYS A 368 -37.43 -4.44 -8.95
N ASN A 369 -38.02 -5.44 -9.60
CA ASN A 369 -37.98 -6.84 -9.15
C ASN A 369 -36.56 -7.43 -9.09
N PHE A 370 -35.66 -6.96 -9.97
CA PHE A 370 -34.26 -7.41 -9.99
C PHE A 370 -33.53 -7.09 -8.69
N LEU A 371 -33.64 -5.85 -8.18
CA LEU A 371 -32.97 -5.46 -6.94
C LEU A 371 -33.57 -6.15 -5.72
N SER A 372 -34.79 -6.68 -5.81
CA SER A 372 -35.47 -7.39 -4.74
C SER A 372 -35.08 -8.88 -4.63
N LEU A 373 -34.20 -9.38 -5.51
CA LEU A 373 -33.74 -10.78 -5.48
C LEU A 373 -32.93 -11.10 -4.22
N SER A 374 -33.04 -12.33 -3.73
CA SER A 374 -32.30 -12.83 -2.55
C SER A 374 -30.80 -12.99 -2.80
N CYS A 375 -30.39 -13.21 -4.05
CA CYS A 375 -28.98 -13.29 -4.43
C CYS A 375 -28.27 -11.93 -4.39
N VAL A 376 -29.00 -10.81 -4.40
CA VAL A 376 -28.44 -9.48 -4.20
C VAL A 376 -28.04 -9.37 -2.74
N GLN A 377 -26.74 -9.36 -2.45
CA GLN A 377 -26.26 -9.18 -1.09
C GLN A 377 -26.17 -7.69 -0.74
N LYS A 378 -25.72 -6.88 -1.71
CA LYS A 378 -25.31 -5.51 -1.46
C LYS A 378 -25.66 -4.59 -2.62
N LEU A 379 -26.16 -3.40 -2.28
CA LEU A 379 -26.44 -2.31 -3.21
C LEU A 379 -25.47 -1.17 -2.95
N VAL A 380 -24.85 -0.66 -4.00
CA VAL A 380 -24.04 0.55 -3.97
C VAL A 380 -24.76 1.61 -4.78
N LEU A 381 -25.13 2.73 -4.16
CA LEU A 381 -25.88 3.80 -4.79
C LEU A 381 -25.00 5.04 -4.90
N ARG A 382 -24.76 5.50 -6.13
CA ARG A 382 -23.89 6.65 -6.39
C ARG A 382 -24.69 7.80 -6.98
N PHE A 383 -24.70 8.91 -6.25
CA PHE A 383 -25.35 10.14 -6.64
C PHE A 383 -24.31 11.23 -6.87
N LYS A 384 -24.47 11.99 -7.96
CA LYS A 384 -23.60 13.11 -8.27
C LYS A 384 -24.39 14.34 -8.69
N SER A 385 -24.14 15.47 -8.03
CA SER A 385 -24.74 16.76 -8.39
C SER A 385 -26.28 16.78 -8.34
N ILE A 386 -26.88 16.01 -7.42
CA ILE A 386 -28.34 15.91 -7.25
C ILE A 386 -28.77 16.57 -5.93
N ASP A 387 -29.90 17.29 -5.98
CA ASP A 387 -30.61 17.77 -4.80
C ASP A 387 -31.52 16.64 -4.27
N LEU A 388 -31.06 15.90 -3.28
CA LEU A 388 -31.76 14.76 -2.71
C LEU A 388 -32.81 15.25 -1.70
N ALA A 389 -34.07 14.96 -2.02
CA ALA A 389 -35.26 15.13 -1.17
C ALA A 389 -36.07 13.82 -1.19
N ILE A 390 -35.42 12.71 -0.84
CA ILE A 390 -35.95 11.36 -1.10
C ILE A 390 -35.99 10.52 0.18
N ASP A 391 -37.11 9.87 0.40
CA ASP A 391 -37.23 8.78 1.37
C ASP A 391 -36.68 7.48 0.76
N LEU A 392 -35.47 7.11 1.17
CA LEU A 392 -34.78 5.89 0.78
C LEU A 392 -35.06 4.73 1.75
N ASN A 393 -36.00 4.86 2.70
CA ASN A 393 -36.41 3.78 3.60
C ASN A 393 -37.27 2.72 2.87
N LEU A 394 -36.78 2.29 1.72
CA LEU A 394 -37.29 1.18 0.97
C LEU A 394 -36.95 -0.08 1.77
N ARG A 395 -37.93 -0.98 1.94
CA ARG A 395 -37.78 -2.26 2.66
C ARG A 395 -36.94 -3.26 1.87
N LEU A 396 -35.73 -2.86 1.50
CA LEU A 396 -34.71 -3.69 0.92
C LEU A 396 -34.06 -4.48 2.07
N SER A 397 -33.79 -5.75 1.85
CA SER A 397 -33.17 -6.62 2.86
C SER A 397 -31.63 -6.65 2.75
N HIS A 398 -31.07 -5.91 1.80
CA HIS A 398 -29.68 -5.99 1.37
C HIS A 398 -28.80 -4.99 2.12
N ASP A 399 -27.49 -5.19 2.20
CA ASP A 399 -26.61 -4.13 2.72
C ASP A 399 -26.56 -2.96 1.72
N ILE A 400 -26.60 -1.72 2.20
CA ILE A 400 -26.58 -0.53 1.32
C ILE A 400 -25.37 0.36 1.60
N ASP A 401 -24.61 0.67 0.56
CA ASP A 401 -23.61 1.75 0.56
C ASP A 401 -24.14 2.93 -0.26
N ILE A 402 -24.02 4.15 0.27
CA ILE A 402 -24.42 5.37 -0.43
C ILE A 402 -23.20 6.26 -0.61
N TYR A 403 -22.96 6.69 -1.85
CA TYR A 403 -21.94 7.65 -2.23
C TYR A 403 -22.59 8.91 -2.79
N LEU A 404 -22.34 10.05 -2.15
CA LEU A 404 -22.86 11.36 -2.50
C LEU A 404 -21.69 12.25 -2.91
N ASN A 405 -21.67 12.71 -4.16
CA ASN A 405 -20.66 13.62 -4.67
C ASN A 405 -21.30 14.92 -5.15
N ALA A 406 -20.90 16.07 -4.60
CA ALA A 406 -21.48 17.37 -4.93
C ALA A 406 -23.02 17.42 -4.80
N CYS A 407 -23.61 16.66 -3.89
CA CYS A 407 -25.06 16.58 -3.70
C CYS A 407 -25.55 17.56 -2.63
N LYS A 408 -26.84 17.91 -2.66
CA LYS A 408 -27.49 18.65 -1.57
C LYS A 408 -28.53 17.77 -0.90
N LEU A 409 -28.45 17.59 0.40
CA LEU A 409 -29.46 16.86 1.18
C LEU A 409 -30.40 17.90 1.78
N VAL A 410 -31.65 17.92 1.32
CA VAL A 410 -32.68 18.87 1.78
C VAL A 410 -33.73 18.17 2.64
N GLU A 411 -34.73 18.92 3.10
CA GLU A 411 -35.86 18.36 3.87
C GLU A 411 -36.53 17.21 3.10
N GLY A 412 -36.88 16.14 3.82
CA GLY A 412 -37.49 14.93 3.27
C GLY A 412 -36.51 13.79 2.96
N VAL A 413 -35.20 13.99 3.12
CA VAL A 413 -34.23 12.88 3.05
C VAL A 413 -34.40 11.94 4.24
N VAL A 414 -34.66 10.67 3.95
CA VAL A 414 -34.63 9.58 4.94
C VAL A 414 -33.69 8.50 4.41
N LEU A 415 -32.67 8.15 5.18
CA LEU A 415 -31.71 7.12 4.79
C LEU A 415 -32.25 5.71 5.13
N PRO A 416 -31.86 4.67 4.35
CA PRO A 416 -32.33 3.32 4.59
C PRO A 416 -31.79 2.76 5.90
N SER A 417 -32.63 2.03 6.65
CA SER A 417 -32.27 1.48 7.97
C SER A 417 -31.24 0.35 7.94
N ASN A 418 -30.82 -0.11 6.76
CA ASN A 418 -29.84 -1.16 6.49
C ASN A 418 -28.57 -0.60 5.80
N ILE A 419 -28.39 0.73 5.85
CA ILE A 419 -27.15 1.36 5.38
C ILE A 419 -25.95 0.87 6.20
N LYS A 420 -24.86 0.55 5.50
CA LYS A 420 -23.57 0.13 6.06
C LYS A 420 -22.48 1.16 5.87
N MET A 421 -22.50 1.87 4.73
CA MET A 421 -21.54 2.92 4.42
C MET A 421 -22.23 4.17 3.89
N LEU A 422 -21.82 5.35 4.36
CA LEU A 422 -22.19 6.64 3.80
C LEU A 422 -20.93 7.44 3.47
N ASN A 423 -20.73 7.77 2.21
CA ASN A 423 -19.60 8.57 1.75
C ASN A 423 -20.10 9.86 1.10
N MET A 424 -19.80 11.02 1.70
CA MET A 424 -20.18 12.34 1.23
C MET A 424 -18.94 13.14 0.86
N VAL A 425 -18.87 13.63 -0.38
CA VAL A 425 -17.75 14.44 -0.88
C VAL A 425 -18.31 15.69 -1.54
N TYR A 426 -17.76 16.86 -1.21
CA TYR A 426 -18.20 18.16 -1.75
C TYR A 426 -19.71 18.44 -1.61
N SER A 427 -20.37 17.84 -0.61
CA SER A 427 -21.83 17.85 -0.50
C SER A 427 -22.30 18.86 0.56
N HIS A 428 -23.57 19.28 0.47
CA HIS A 428 -24.20 20.21 1.41
C HIS A 428 -25.37 19.54 2.13
N VAL A 429 -25.38 19.56 3.46
CA VAL A 429 -26.48 19.06 4.30
C VAL A 429 -27.30 20.26 4.77
N LEU A 430 -28.48 20.44 4.18
CA LEU A 430 -29.37 21.59 4.39
C LEU A 430 -30.54 21.28 5.33
N THR A 431 -30.57 20.08 5.90
CA THR A 431 -31.58 19.60 6.87
C THR A 431 -30.89 18.96 8.06
N ASP A 432 -31.61 18.78 9.15
CA ASP A 432 -31.16 17.88 10.22
C ASP A 432 -31.20 16.45 9.68
N LEU A 433 -30.12 15.70 9.91
CA LEU A 433 -29.97 14.35 9.40
C LEU A 433 -29.47 13.44 10.52
N GLU A 434 -30.34 12.55 10.98
CA GLU A 434 -30.00 11.48 11.92
C GLU A 434 -29.63 10.23 11.13
N LEU A 435 -28.44 9.71 11.38
CA LEU A 435 -27.94 8.54 10.67
C LEU A 435 -28.38 7.23 11.34
N PRO A 436 -28.80 6.21 10.57
CA PRO A 436 -29.26 4.94 11.13
C PRO A 436 -28.19 4.22 11.96
N CYS A 437 -28.62 3.55 13.04
CA CYS A 437 -27.72 2.78 13.93
C CYS A 437 -27.12 1.52 13.29
N THR A 438 -27.47 1.17 12.05
CA THR A 438 -26.81 0.09 11.30
C THR A 438 -25.56 0.56 10.56
N LEU A 439 -25.36 1.87 10.44
CA LEU A 439 -24.24 2.47 9.73
C LEU A 439 -22.92 2.05 10.39
N GLU A 440 -22.03 1.42 9.64
CA GLU A 440 -20.75 0.94 10.15
C GLU A 440 -19.61 1.91 9.81
N GLU A 441 -19.70 2.59 8.66
CA GLU A 441 -18.69 3.51 8.17
C GLU A 441 -19.31 4.80 7.60
N ILE A 442 -18.76 5.94 8.01
CA ILE A 442 -19.07 7.23 7.43
C ILE A 442 -17.80 7.98 7.03
N ILE A 443 -17.81 8.50 5.81
CA ILE A 443 -16.77 9.35 5.27
C ILE A 443 -17.41 10.65 4.82
N ILE A 444 -16.90 11.79 5.28
CA ILE A 444 -17.36 13.12 4.89
C ILE A 444 -16.15 13.97 4.53
N LYS A 445 -16.06 14.45 3.29
CA LYS A 445 -14.92 15.23 2.80
C LYS A 445 -15.36 16.53 2.15
N HIS A 446 -14.70 17.63 2.48
CA HIS A 446 -14.91 18.95 1.88
C HIS A 446 -16.40 19.35 1.78
N SER A 447 -17.17 18.99 2.80
CA SER A 447 -18.64 19.13 2.80
C SER A 447 -19.07 20.16 3.84
N GLU A 448 -20.28 20.68 3.68
CA GLU A 448 -20.85 21.72 4.53
C GLU A 448 -22.17 21.24 5.14
N ILE A 449 -22.34 21.47 6.44
CA ILE A 449 -23.61 21.34 7.14
C ILE A 449 -24.11 22.76 7.40
N ALA A 450 -25.30 23.07 6.91
CA ALA A 450 -25.87 24.41 6.96
C ALA A 450 -25.99 24.93 8.39
N GLU A 451 -25.94 26.25 8.54
CA GLU A 451 -26.09 26.91 9.84
C GLU A 451 -27.42 26.52 10.51
N GLY A 452 -27.35 26.16 11.79
CA GLY A 452 -28.50 25.70 12.56
C GLY A 452 -28.93 24.26 12.30
N LYS A 453 -28.27 23.55 11.38
CA LYS A 453 -28.51 22.12 11.11
C LYS A 453 -27.48 21.22 11.77
N ILE A 454 -27.88 19.98 12.04
CA ILE A 454 -27.04 18.97 12.70
C ILE A 454 -27.04 17.68 11.89
N LEU A 455 -25.83 17.14 11.66
CA LEU A 455 -25.65 15.75 11.24
C LEU A 455 -25.34 14.90 12.48
N GLU A 456 -26.22 14.00 12.85
CA GLU A 456 -26.06 13.14 14.02
C GLU A 456 -25.61 11.74 13.61
N ILE A 457 -24.41 11.34 14.06
CA ILE A 457 -23.83 10.03 13.80
C ILE A 457 -24.11 9.13 15.01
N ASP A 458 -24.79 8.01 14.80
CA ASP A 458 -25.08 7.06 15.88
C ASP A 458 -23.79 6.48 16.50
N LYS A 459 -23.88 6.14 17.79
CA LYS A 459 -22.77 5.57 18.56
C LYS A 459 -22.31 4.19 18.08
N SER A 460 -23.11 3.47 17.29
CA SER A 460 -22.74 2.17 16.74
C SER A 460 -21.73 2.24 15.60
N CYS A 461 -21.56 3.44 14.99
CA CYS A 461 -20.68 3.62 13.84
C CYS A 461 -19.25 3.26 14.19
N LYS A 462 -18.64 2.37 13.41
CA LYS A 462 -17.30 1.82 13.69
C LYS A 462 -16.20 2.73 13.18
N ILE A 463 -16.40 3.32 12.00
CA ILE A 463 -15.42 4.17 11.33
C ILE A 463 -16.08 5.51 11.02
N ILE A 464 -15.52 6.60 11.54
CA ILE A 464 -15.93 7.97 11.24
C ILE A 464 -14.72 8.70 10.68
N ASN A 465 -14.80 9.19 9.46
CA ASN A 465 -13.75 9.97 8.83
C ASN A 465 -14.34 11.28 8.27
N ILE A 466 -14.00 12.38 8.92
CA ILE A 466 -14.45 13.73 8.59
C ILE A 466 -13.21 14.51 8.17
N GLU A 467 -13.22 15.11 6.99
CA GLU A 467 -12.09 15.82 6.42
C GLU A 467 -12.52 17.18 5.89
N GLN A 468 -11.96 18.26 6.45
CA GLN A 468 -12.23 19.64 6.03
C GLN A 468 -13.73 19.97 5.95
N VAL A 469 -14.50 19.55 6.95
CA VAL A 469 -15.94 19.80 7.02
C VAL A 469 -16.23 21.09 7.76
N THR A 470 -17.29 21.79 7.32
CA THR A 470 -17.84 22.97 7.99
C THR A 470 -19.25 22.68 8.52
N GLY A 471 -19.65 23.35 9.60
CA GLY A 471 -20.93 23.12 10.27
C GLY A 471 -20.85 22.14 11.45
N LYS A 472 -22.01 21.64 11.92
CA LYS A 472 -22.11 20.84 13.16
C LYS A 472 -22.36 19.35 12.88
N VAL A 473 -21.36 18.51 13.16
CA VAL A 473 -21.51 17.06 13.26
C VAL A 473 -21.54 16.65 14.74
N SER A 474 -22.62 15.97 15.16
CA SER A 474 -22.75 15.38 16.50
C SER A 474 -22.23 13.95 16.50
N ILE A 475 -21.26 13.66 17.36
CA ILE A 475 -20.71 12.31 17.59
C ILE A 475 -20.85 11.99 19.08
N PRO A 476 -22.01 11.45 19.53
CA PRO A 476 -22.36 11.40 20.94
C PRO A 476 -21.31 10.74 21.84
N HIS A 477 -20.72 9.63 21.40
CA HIS A 477 -19.71 8.92 22.18
C HIS A 477 -18.37 9.70 22.27
N LEU A 478 -18.05 10.55 21.29
CA LEU A 478 -16.89 11.43 21.36
C LEU A 478 -17.19 12.61 22.31
N GLU A 479 -18.38 13.22 22.20
CA GLU A 479 -18.83 14.34 23.04
C GLU A 479 -19.01 13.95 24.52
N GLN A 480 -19.39 12.70 24.79
CA GLN A 480 -19.46 12.15 26.15
C GLN A 480 -18.09 12.02 26.82
N ASN A 481 -17.05 11.70 26.03
CA ASN A 481 -15.69 11.53 26.55
C ASN A 481 -14.90 12.84 26.57
N PHE A 482 -15.25 13.79 25.70
CA PHE A 482 -14.46 15.00 25.48
C PHE A 482 -15.31 16.24 25.33
N TRP A 483 -14.96 17.29 26.08
CA TRP A 483 -15.52 18.61 25.89
C TRP A 483 -14.62 19.48 25.02
N PHE A 484 -14.96 19.59 23.74
CA PHE A 484 -14.21 20.34 22.75
C PHE A 484 -15.09 21.28 21.91
N LYS A 485 -14.43 22.22 21.24
CA LYS A 485 -14.98 23.13 20.25
C LYS A 485 -14.15 22.98 18.98
N LEU A 486 -14.82 22.73 17.87
CA LEU A 486 -14.18 22.64 16.56
C LEU A 486 -14.07 24.03 15.93
N SER A 487 -13.03 24.24 15.13
CA SER A 487 -12.94 25.45 14.30
C SER A 487 -13.95 25.39 13.14
N ASN A 488 -14.04 26.46 12.34
CA ASN A 488 -14.98 26.49 11.21
C ASN A 488 -14.74 25.38 10.18
N SER A 489 -13.50 24.92 10.00
CA SER A 489 -13.15 23.79 9.15
C SER A 489 -12.25 22.82 9.90
N TYR A 490 -12.70 21.59 10.07
CA TYR A 490 -12.03 20.61 10.92
C TYR A 490 -11.97 19.23 10.26
N SER A 491 -11.08 18.38 10.79
CA SER A 491 -10.99 16.97 10.41
C SER A 491 -10.95 16.10 11.65
N ILE A 492 -11.66 14.98 11.63
CA ILE A 492 -11.74 14.01 12.72
C ILE A 492 -11.71 12.60 12.11
N VAL A 493 -10.87 11.72 12.64
CA VAL A 493 -10.96 10.28 12.39
C VAL A 493 -11.19 9.57 13.72
N VAL A 494 -12.23 8.74 13.76
CA VAL A 494 -12.52 7.86 14.89
C VAL A 494 -12.63 6.44 14.36
N LYS A 495 -11.87 5.51 14.95
CA LYS A 495 -12.09 4.08 14.73
C LYS A 495 -12.39 3.40 16.06
N ASN A 496 -13.52 2.71 16.08
CA ASN A 496 -14.00 1.96 17.22
C ASN A 496 -13.66 0.48 17.07
N ASN A 497 -13.35 -0.17 18.18
CA ASN A 497 -13.15 -1.60 18.23
C ASN A 497 -14.49 -2.37 18.25
N THR A 498 -14.42 -3.70 18.32
CA THR A 498 -15.61 -4.57 18.36
C THR A 498 -16.52 -4.36 19.58
N SER A 499 -16.01 -3.72 20.64
CA SER A 499 -16.75 -3.36 21.85
C SER A 499 -17.29 -1.92 21.81
N SER A 500 -17.28 -1.26 20.65
CA SER A 500 -17.70 0.14 20.46
C SER A 500 -16.91 1.15 21.30
N LEU A 501 -15.67 0.82 21.68
CA LEU A 501 -14.75 1.75 22.34
C LEU A 501 -13.80 2.35 21.30
N ILE A 502 -13.46 3.63 21.47
CA ILE A 502 -12.52 4.35 20.59
C ILE A 502 -11.12 3.75 20.75
N GLU A 503 -10.56 3.24 19.66
CA GLU A 503 -9.21 2.69 19.57
C GLU A 503 -8.24 3.68 18.88
N GLU A 504 -8.72 4.42 17.88
CA GLU A 504 -7.95 5.44 17.17
C GLU A 504 -8.72 6.76 17.17
N LEU A 505 -8.05 7.83 17.57
CA LEU A 505 -8.57 9.19 17.54
C LEU A 505 -7.57 10.12 16.85
N GLU A 506 -8.00 10.70 15.75
CA GLU A 506 -7.31 11.77 15.05
C GLU A 506 -8.19 13.02 15.02
N MET A 507 -7.65 14.18 15.39
CA MET A 507 -8.40 15.43 15.43
C MET A 507 -7.52 16.60 14.97
N HIS A 508 -8.04 17.38 14.03
CA HIS A 508 -7.39 18.56 13.45
C HIS A 508 -8.23 19.81 13.67
N ASN A 509 -7.56 20.92 14.00
CA ASN A 509 -8.17 22.25 14.18
C ASN A 509 -9.29 22.28 15.24
N ALA A 510 -8.97 21.82 16.45
CA ALA A 510 -9.90 21.77 17.58
C ALA A 510 -9.38 22.52 18.81
N SER A 511 -10.27 22.84 19.75
CA SER A 511 -9.95 23.43 21.05
C SER A 511 -10.68 22.71 22.17
N PHE A 512 -9.95 22.20 23.17
CA PHE A 512 -10.58 21.56 24.33
C PHE A 512 -10.89 22.58 25.42
N LEU A 513 -12.09 22.48 26.01
CA LEU A 513 -12.61 23.45 26.98
C LEU A 513 -12.56 22.94 28.43
N GLY A 514 -12.44 21.63 28.63
CA GLY A 514 -12.37 21.03 29.97
C GLY A 514 -11.05 21.33 30.70
N ASN A 515 -11.11 21.48 32.03
CA ASN A 515 -9.92 21.71 32.87
C ASN A 515 -8.98 20.50 32.90
N ILE A 516 -9.52 19.29 32.86
CA ILE A 516 -8.75 18.05 32.79
C ILE A 516 -9.38 17.19 31.71
N ILE A 517 -8.62 16.89 30.67
CA ILE A 517 -9.05 16.06 29.54
C ILE A 517 -8.30 14.75 29.68
N ILE A 518 -9.02 13.70 30.07
CA ILE A 518 -8.43 12.39 30.30
C ILE A 518 -8.62 11.56 29.03
N ILE A 519 -7.53 11.10 28.43
CA ILE A 519 -7.61 10.19 27.29
C ILE A 519 -7.99 8.79 27.79
N PRO A 520 -9.10 8.18 27.33
CA PRO A 520 -9.49 6.85 27.74
C PRO A 520 -8.43 5.78 27.42
N PRO A 521 -8.19 4.78 28.29
CA PRO A 521 -7.21 3.71 28.05
C PRO A 521 -7.49 2.82 26.82
N SER A 522 -8.72 2.88 26.30
CA SER A 522 -9.10 2.18 25.06
C SER A 522 -8.38 2.75 23.84
N ILE A 523 -8.02 4.04 23.83
CA ILE A 523 -7.36 4.71 22.71
C ILE A 523 -5.91 4.24 22.64
N LYS A 524 -5.55 3.56 21.55
CA LYS A 524 -4.18 3.09 21.27
C LYS A 524 -3.40 4.05 20.40
N THR A 525 -4.08 4.77 19.51
CA THR A 525 -3.47 5.76 18.63
C THR A 525 -4.16 7.11 18.80
N LEU A 526 -3.38 8.13 19.18
CA LEU A 526 -3.86 9.49 19.38
C LEU A 526 -3.06 10.47 18.51
N THR A 527 -3.73 11.14 17.57
CA THR A 527 -3.15 12.17 16.72
C THR A 527 -3.92 13.49 16.88
N LEU A 528 -3.29 14.53 17.41
CA LEU A 528 -3.91 15.85 17.60
C LEU A 528 -3.08 16.91 16.88
N SER A 529 -3.68 17.59 15.91
CA SER A 529 -2.99 18.54 15.03
C SER A 529 -3.66 19.91 15.04
N ASN A 530 -2.88 20.99 15.19
CA ASN A 530 -3.40 22.36 15.33
C ASN A 530 -4.42 22.49 16.48
N VAL A 531 -4.20 21.77 17.58
CA VAL A 531 -5.10 21.72 18.73
C VAL A 531 -4.64 22.69 19.83
N LYS A 532 -5.60 23.37 20.47
CA LYS A 532 -5.34 24.26 21.60
C LYS A 532 -6.11 23.81 22.85
N LEU A 533 -5.46 23.81 24.00
CA LEU A 533 -6.11 23.65 25.29
C LEU A 533 -6.41 25.02 25.90
N GLY A 534 -7.45 25.10 26.74
CA GLY A 534 -7.64 26.26 27.62
C GLY A 534 -6.42 26.49 28.52
N SER A 535 -6.21 27.72 29.00
CA SER A 535 -4.99 28.10 29.75
C SER A 535 -4.78 27.35 31.07
N LYS A 536 -5.82 26.73 31.61
CA LYS A 536 -5.79 25.88 32.82
C LYS A 536 -6.04 24.40 32.51
N ALA A 537 -6.21 24.07 31.24
CA ALA A 537 -6.57 22.74 30.81
C ALA A 537 -5.34 21.85 30.70
N ILE A 538 -5.46 20.63 31.21
CA ILE A 538 -4.41 19.61 31.16
C ILE A 538 -4.92 18.40 30.37
N LEU A 539 -4.17 18.00 29.34
CA LEU A 539 -4.40 16.77 28.61
C LEU A 539 -3.64 15.62 29.29
N LYS A 540 -4.34 14.73 29.99
CA LYS A 540 -3.74 13.58 30.68
C LYS A 540 -3.74 12.35 29.76
N ILE A 541 -2.54 11.82 29.50
CA ILE A 541 -2.32 10.68 28.61
C ILE A 541 -1.65 9.54 29.38
N PHE A 542 -2.27 8.36 29.33
CA PHE A 542 -1.77 7.15 29.99
C PHE A 542 -0.75 6.37 29.16
N ASN A 543 -0.02 5.48 29.83
CA ASN A 543 1.00 4.64 29.22
C ASN A 543 0.45 3.51 28.33
N ASP A 544 -0.85 3.27 28.32
CA ASP A 544 -1.43 2.20 27.49
C ASP A 544 -1.59 2.58 26.00
N ILE A 545 -1.28 3.84 25.65
CA ILE A 545 -1.31 4.35 24.28
C ILE A 545 -0.01 3.96 23.56
N THR A 546 -0.13 3.34 22.38
CA THR A 546 1.00 2.84 21.57
C THR A 546 1.57 3.94 20.67
N SER A 547 0.77 4.89 20.22
CA SER A 547 1.22 6.02 19.41
C SER A 547 0.55 7.32 19.83
N ILE A 548 1.36 8.33 20.14
CA ILE A 548 0.91 9.71 20.42
C ILE A 548 1.60 10.62 19.41
N LYS A 549 0.83 11.45 18.70
CA LYS A 549 1.32 12.47 17.77
C LYS A 549 0.57 13.78 18.00
N LEU A 550 1.19 14.71 18.72
CA LEU A 550 0.71 16.07 18.89
C LEU A 550 1.50 16.97 17.94
N HIS A 551 0.84 17.65 17.01
CA HIS A 551 1.48 18.55 16.05
C HIS A 551 0.88 19.96 16.14
N ASN A 552 1.73 21.00 16.17
CA ASN A 552 1.30 22.39 16.33
C ASN A 552 0.31 22.54 17.50
N PHE A 553 0.62 21.86 18.59
CA PHE A 553 -0.21 21.77 19.78
C PHE A 553 0.12 22.89 20.75
N THR A 554 -0.87 23.44 21.45
CA THR A 554 -0.66 24.44 22.51
C THR A 554 -1.43 24.07 23.75
N GLY A 555 -0.75 23.95 24.89
CA GLY A 555 -1.37 23.60 26.18
C GLY A 555 -0.47 22.74 27.06
N SER A 556 -1.00 22.37 28.23
CA SER A 556 -0.31 21.49 29.19
C SER A 556 -0.69 20.03 28.96
N VAL A 557 0.31 19.16 28.83
CA VAL A 557 0.14 17.71 28.62
C VAL A 557 0.75 16.97 29.79
N GLN A 558 -0.04 16.15 30.48
CA GLN A 558 0.43 15.26 31.55
C GLN A 558 0.64 13.85 30.99
N LEU A 559 1.88 13.39 30.92
CA LEU A 559 2.23 12.03 30.50
C LEU A 559 2.44 11.14 31.74
N VAL A 560 1.67 10.05 31.82
CA VAL A 560 1.74 9.06 32.91
C VAL A 560 2.73 7.95 32.54
N ASP A 561 3.56 7.53 33.50
CA ASP A 561 4.60 6.48 33.42
C ASP A 561 5.65 6.62 32.30
N VAL A 562 5.80 7.81 31.69
CA VAL A 562 6.98 8.13 30.86
C VAL A 562 8.20 8.43 31.74
N ASN A 563 7.96 8.76 33.01
CA ASN A 563 8.96 9.04 34.05
C ASN A 563 9.15 7.86 35.00
N THR A 564 10.28 7.81 35.70
CA THR A 564 10.49 6.91 36.83
C THR A 564 9.66 7.35 38.06
N GLY A 565 8.38 6.96 38.06
CA GLY A 565 7.52 6.95 39.26
C GLY A 565 6.71 8.21 39.55
N LYS A 566 6.60 9.17 38.61
CA LYS A 566 5.70 10.34 38.73
C LYS A 566 5.11 10.77 37.38
N ASP A 567 3.88 11.26 37.39
CA ASP A 567 3.30 11.95 36.22
C ASP A 567 4.13 13.19 35.87
N ILE A 568 4.41 13.43 34.60
CA ILE A 568 5.11 14.64 34.15
C ILE A 568 4.14 15.56 33.42
N THR A 569 4.16 16.84 33.77
CA THR A 569 3.47 17.89 33.01
C THR A 569 4.44 18.63 32.08
N ILE A 570 4.08 18.72 30.81
CA ILE A 570 4.83 19.43 29.76
C ILE A 570 3.97 20.59 29.25
N GLU A 571 4.53 21.80 29.18
CA GLU A 571 3.83 22.94 28.58
C GLU A 571 4.29 23.14 27.12
N ILE A 572 3.39 22.95 26.15
CA ILE A 572 3.73 23.03 24.72
C ILE A 572 3.28 24.39 24.16
N LYS A 573 4.16 25.08 23.42
CA LYS A 573 3.89 26.40 22.82
C LYS A 573 3.96 26.31 21.29
N SER A 574 2.86 25.93 20.64
CA SER A 574 2.80 25.70 19.19
C SER A 574 3.81 24.65 18.71
N GLY A 575 4.05 23.63 19.53
CA GLY A 575 5.11 22.64 19.37
C GLY A 575 4.60 21.28 18.94
N SER A 576 5.43 20.26 19.09
CA SER A 576 5.05 18.87 18.81
C SER A 576 5.53 17.89 19.86
N VAL A 577 4.76 16.84 20.09
CA VAL A 577 5.13 15.68 20.90
C VAL A 577 4.86 14.43 20.08
N GLU A 578 5.85 13.55 19.95
CA GLU A 578 5.64 12.23 19.37
C GLU A 578 6.16 11.16 20.33
N LEU A 579 5.34 10.17 20.64
CA LEU A 579 5.73 8.96 21.35
C LEU A 579 5.32 7.77 20.50
N LEU A 580 6.29 6.99 20.07
CA LEU A 580 6.07 5.75 19.31
C LEU A 580 6.52 4.57 20.15
N LYS A 581 5.58 3.67 20.45
CA LYS A 581 5.87 2.39 21.09
C LYS A 581 5.83 1.27 20.07
N THR A 582 6.83 0.41 20.11
CA THR A 582 6.87 -0.77 19.28
C THR A 582 6.46 -1.98 20.10
N ASN A 583 5.54 -2.80 19.58
CA ASN A 583 5.17 -4.08 20.21
C ASN A 583 6.32 -5.11 20.19
N ASP A 584 7.33 -4.85 19.37
CA ASP A 584 8.56 -5.63 19.31
C ASP A 584 9.47 -5.18 20.46
N SER A 585 9.68 -6.06 21.44
CA SER A 585 10.58 -5.81 22.57
C SER A 585 12.02 -5.53 22.13
N ALA A 586 12.37 -5.85 20.88
CA ALA A 586 13.67 -5.55 20.29
C ALA A 586 13.75 -4.15 19.64
N LYS A 587 12.63 -3.44 19.44
CA LYS A 587 12.64 -2.13 18.78
C LYS A 587 12.56 -0.97 19.79
N PRO A 588 13.28 0.12 19.51
CA PRO A 588 13.36 1.25 20.40
C PRO A 588 12.05 2.05 20.45
N ASN A 589 11.59 2.42 21.66
CA ASN A 589 10.59 3.48 21.81
C ASN A 589 11.23 4.84 21.57
N LYS A 590 10.62 5.62 20.67
CA LYS A 590 11.09 6.95 20.29
C LYS A 590 10.23 8.03 20.96
N PHE A 591 10.90 9.02 21.55
CA PHE A 591 10.28 10.22 22.11
C PHE A 591 10.79 11.48 21.40
N VAL A 592 9.88 12.28 20.86
CA VAL A 592 10.18 13.56 20.23
C VAL A 592 9.44 14.66 20.98
N LEU A 593 10.13 15.74 21.32
CA LEU A 593 9.57 16.93 21.93
C LEU A 593 10.11 18.19 21.23
N ARG A 594 9.24 19.07 20.77
CA ARG A 594 9.62 20.31 20.09
C ARG A 594 8.86 21.51 20.65
N SER A 595 9.55 22.62 20.84
CA SER A 595 8.99 23.92 21.26
C SER A 595 8.12 23.84 22.53
N ALA A 596 8.71 23.31 23.61
CA ALA A 596 8.02 23.09 24.88
C ALA A 596 8.80 23.65 26.08
N SER A 597 8.11 23.78 27.20
CA SER A 597 8.65 24.14 28.50
C SER A 597 8.45 22.98 29.48
N LEU A 598 9.50 22.65 30.22
CA LEU A 598 9.51 21.63 31.27
C LEU A 598 9.57 22.37 32.61
N PRO A 599 8.47 22.38 33.39
CA PRO A 599 8.39 23.12 34.66
C PRO A 599 9.02 22.39 35.85
N GLU A 600 9.43 21.14 35.65
CA GLU A 600 9.89 20.23 36.70
C GLU A 600 10.98 19.30 36.15
N ASN A 601 11.67 18.59 37.05
CA ASN A 601 12.63 17.56 36.70
C ASN A 601 11.99 16.43 35.86
N PHE A 602 12.64 16.06 34.76
CA PHE A 602 12.18 15.05 33.83
C PHE A 602 13.17 13.88 33.79
N ILE A 603 12.83 12.72 34.33
CA ILE A 603 13.71 11.54 34.28
C ILE A 603 13.09 10.53 33.31
N PHE A 604 13.73 10.25 32.18
CA PHE A 604 13.19 9.27 31.24
C PHE A 604 13.15 7.87 31.85
N ASN A 605 12.07 7.13 31.62
CA ASN A 605 11.99 5.72 32.02
C ASN A 605 12.96 4.84 31.20
N GLU A 606 13.14 3.59 31.63
CA GLU A 606 14.01 2.62 30.97
C GLU A 606 13.47 2.13 29.61
N ASN A 607 12.22 2.42 29.27
CA ASN A 607 11.61 1.95 28.03
C ASN A 607 11.93 2.88 26.85
N ILE A 608 12.36 4.12 27.10
CA ILE A 608 12.70 5.10 26.06
C ILE A 608 14.17 4.88 25.65
N THR A 609 14.40 4.82 24.35
CA THR A 609 15.68 4.40 23.76
C THR A 609 16.17 5.42 22.72
N GLU A 610 15.25 6.13 22.07
CA GLU A 610 15.56 7.27 21.19
C GLU A 610 14.88 8.54 21.69
N ILE A 611 15.62 9.63 21.79
CA ILE A 611 15.13 10.93 22.26
C ILE A 611 15.50 12.02 21.26
N GLU A 612 14.54 12.84 20.88
CA GLU A 612 14.72 14.01 20.05
C GLU A 612 14.05 15.22 20.72
N MET A 613 14.83 16.20 21.15
CA MET A 613 14.33 17.41 21.81
C MET A 613 14.81 18.64 21.05
N SER A 614 13.90 19.57 20.76
CA SER A 614 14.25 20.85 20.12
C SER A 614 13.49 22.03 20.70
N ASP A 615 14.16 23.18 20.85
CA ASP A 615 13.57 24.43 21.35
C ASP A 615 12.91 24.27 22.73
N ILE A 616 13.58 23.58 23.66
CA ILE A 616 13.06 23.28 24.99
C ILE A 616 13.57 24.27 26.04
N LYS A 617 12.68 24.72 26.93
CA LYS A 617 13.01 25.59 28.07
C LYS A 617 12.74 24.86 29.38
N MET A 618 13.64 24.96 30.34
CA MET A 618 13.48 24.44 31.70
C MET A 618 13.58 25.59 32.71
N GLN A 619 13.02 25.44 33.91
CA GLN A 619 13.24 26.45 34.95
C GLN A 619 14.64 26.31 35.56
N CYS A 620 15.08 27.35 36.27
CA CYS A 620 16.39 27.35 36.91
C CYS A 620 16.43 26.30 38.03
N GLY A 621 17.36 25.34 37.91
CA GLY A 621 17.52 24.24 38.87
C GLY A 621 16.89 22.94 38.39
N ASP A 622 15.98 22.99 37.41
CA ASP A 622 15.41 21.78 36.81
C ASP A 622 16.38 21.09 35.86
N PHE A 623 16.18 19.79 35.70
CA PHE A 623 16.98 18.98 34.79
C PHE A 623 16.17 17.90 34.05
N VAL A 624 16.71 17.49 32.90
CA VAL A 624 16.30 16.30 32.18
C VAL A 624 17.35 15.21 32.40
N GLU A 625 16.98 14.02 32.83
CA GLU A 625 17.88 12.89 33.03
C GLU A 625 17.52 11.73 32.09
N PHE A 626 18.51 11.22 31.37
CA PHE A 626 18.32 10.09 30.46
C PHE A 626 18.56 8.75 31.16
N SER A 627 17.72 7.76 30.86
CA SER A 627 17.89 6.40 31.37
C SER A 627 19.09 5.69 30.73
N LYS A 628 19.52 4.58 31.35
CA LYS A 628 20.66 3.77 30.87
C LYS A 628 20.42 3.11 29.51
N ASN A 629 19.15 3.02 29.08
CA ASN A 629 18.75 2.34 27.86
C ASN A 629 18.66 3.29 26.65
N VAL A 630 18.88 4.60 26.85
CA VAL A 630 18.88 5.57 25.76
C VAL A 630 20.10 5.37 24.86
N GLN A 631 19.85 5.00 23.60
CA GLN A 631 20.85 4.74 22.56
C GLN A 631 21.06 5.96 21.64
N SER A 632 20.02 6.77 21.38
CA SER A 632 20.15 7.96 20.54
C SER A 632 19.53 9.18 21.20
N VAL A 633 20.26 10.31 21.19
CA VAL A 633 19.83 11.59 21.73
C VAL A 633 20.13 12.70 20.72
N TYR A 634 19.09 13.38 20.26
CA TYR A 634 19.20 14.59 19.44
C TYR A 634 18.66 15.77 20.25
N LEU A 635 19.48 16.79 20.50
CA LEU A 635 19.11 17.99 21.23
C LEU A 635 19.32 19.22 20.33
N LYS A 636 18.42 20.19 20.36
CA LYS A 636 18.59 21.45 19.62
C LYS A 636 18.00 22.60 20.42
N ASN A 637 18.73 23.71 20.55
CA ASN A 637 18.20 24.92 21.21
C ASN A 637 17.59 24.65 22.60
N ILE A 638 18.27 23.85 23.42
CA ILE A 638 17.83 23.52 24.77
C ILE A 638 18.34 24.57 25.76
N CYS A 639 17.48 25.05 26.65
CA CYS A 639 17.83 25.95 27.75
C CYS A 639 17.48 25.27 29.08
N GLY A 640 18.47 24.83 29.84
CA GLY A 640 18.29 24.09 31.10
C GLY A 640 19.45 23.14 31.39
N THR A 641 19.26 22.18 32.31
CA THR A 641 20.27 21.16 32.63
C THR A 641 19.87 19.81 32.03
N VAL A 642 20.81 19.09 31.41
CA VAL A 642 20.61 17.68 31.02
C VAL A 642 21.66 16.81 31.68
N LEU A 643 21.21 15.80 32.41
CA LEU A 643 21.99 14.79 33.08
C LEU A 643 22.08 13.54 32.21
N PHE A 644 23.30 13.04 32.05
CA PHE A 644 23.60 11.81 31.33
C PHE A 644 24.07 10.72 32.30
N THR A 645 23.76 10.87 33.59
CA THR A 645 24.13 10.01 34.73
C THR A 645 23.96 8.51 34.47
N CYS A 646 23.07 8.07 33.58
CA CYS A 646 22.92 6.67 33.21
C CYS A 646 23.43 6.31 31.81
N VAL A 647 23.71 7.28 30.94
CA VAL A 647 24.35 7.06 29.63
C VAL A 647 25.85 6.95 29.87
N GLY A 648 26.49 5.89 29.39
CA GLY A 648 27.86 5.51 29.79
C GLY A 648 28.96 6.57 29.57
N CYS A 649 28.68 7.62 28.80
CA CYS A 649 29.71 8.52 28.25
C CYS A 649 29.75 9.96 28.79
N LEU A 650 28.66 10.47 29.34
CA LEU A 650 28.52 11.87 29.79
C LEU A 650 27.98 11.88 31.22
N GLU A 651 28.35 12.85 32.03
CA GLU A 651 27.78 13.01 33.38
C GLU A 651 26.71 14.12 33.39
N LYS A 652 27.07 15.31 32.92
CA LYS A 652 26.21 16.50 32.98
C LYS A 652 26.56 17.50 31.87
N VAL A 653 25.53 18.09 31.27
CA VAL A 653 25.62 19.27 30.40
C VAL A 653 24.63 20.32 30.91
N VAL A 654 25.11 21.53 31.19
CA VAL A 654 24.27 22.67 31.58
C VAL A 654 24.23 23.63 30.40
N TRP A 655 23.07 24.20 30.05
CA TRP A 655 22.94 25.31 29.11
C TRP A 655 22.43 26.55 29.85
N LEU A 656 23.17 27.64 29.75
CA LEU A 656 22.80 28.94 30.32
C LEU A 656 22.04 29.78 29.28
N ASP A 657 20.97 30.44 29.70
CA ASP A 657 20.20 31.36 28.84
C ASP A 657 21.10 32.52 28.39
N CYS A 658 21.46 32.53 27.11
CA CYS A 658 22.43 33.50 26.55
C CYS A 658 21.88 34.93 26.41
N LYS A 659 20.63 35.20 26.85
CA LYS A 659 20.04 36.54 26.85
C LYS A 659 20.85 37.60 27.62
N ARG A 660 21.79 37.21 28.48
CA ARG A 660 22.67 38.14 29.21
C ARG A 660 23.90 38.61 28.42
N PHE A 661 24.21 38.02 27.27
CA PHE A 661 25.32 38.49 26.42
C PHE A 661 24.79 39.47 25.36
N ASN A 662 25.01 40.76 25.64
CA ASN A 662 24.49 41.91 24.89
C ASN A 662 25.23 42.16 23.56
N SER A 663 25.51 41.12 22.77
CA SER A 663 26.18 41.24 21.48
C SER A 663 25.29 40.71 20.36
N ASN A 664 25.03 41.58 19.38
CA ASN A 664 24.24 41.36 18.15
C ASN A 664 24.77 40.25 17.21
N ILE A 665 25.63 39.34 17.68
CA ILE A 665 26.32 38.30 16.90
C ILE A 665 25.65 36.92 17.08
N PHE A 666 24.85 36.69 18.12
CA PHE A 666 24.36 35.35 18.51
C PHE A 666 22.88 35.13 18.19
N ARG A 667 22.49 35.09 16.90
CA ARG A 667 21.09 34.85 16.50
C ARG A 667 20.78 33.44 15.97
N GLU A 668 21.76 32.54 15.89
CA GLU A 668 21.51 31.14 15.55
C GLU A 668 21.95 30.26 16.74
N PHE A 669 20.98 29.60 17.39
CA PHE A 669 21.26 28.68 18.47
C PHE A 669 21.61 27.29 17.92
N ASP A 670 22.54 26.64 18.60
CA ASP A 670 23.26 25.46 18.13
C ASP A 670 22.48 24.15 18.33
N THR A 671 22.69 23.20 17.41
CA THR A 671 22.19 21.81 17.52
C THR A 671 23.23 20.97 18.26
N MET A 672 22.88 19.93 19.01
CA MET A 672 23.77 18.93 19.59
C MET A 672 23.23 17.54 19.25
N ILE A 673 23.96 16.77 18.45
CA ILE A 673 23.62 15.37 18.15
C ILE A 673 24.53 14.48 18.97
N LEU A 674 23.95 13.59 19.78
CA LEU A 674 24.64 12.55 20.51
C LEU A 674 24.11 11.18 20.05
N ASN A 675 24.87 10.50 19.19
CA ASN A 675 24.59 9.11 18.84
C ASN A 675 25.48 8.19 19.67
N VAL A 676 24.87 7.30 20.45
CA VAL A 676 25.54 6.19 21.11
C VAL A 676 25.25 4.93 20.27
N GLU A 677 26.14 4.63 19.32
CA GLU A 677 25.98 3.43 18.48
C GLU A 677 26.12 2.17 19.33
N ASP A 678 25.00 1.50 19.61
CA ASP A 678 24.97 0.16 20.21
C ASP A 678 25.24 -0.89 19.11
N SER A 679 26.42 -0.83 18.49
CA SER A 679 26.91 -2.00 17.77
C SER A 679 27.36 -3.01 18.82
N LEU A 680 27.03 -4.30 18.63
CA LEU A 680 27.42 -5.43 19.49
C LEU A 680 28.94 -5.53 19.78
N PHE A 681 29.77 -4.66 19.20
CA PHE A 681 31.22 -4.61 19.35
C PHE A 681 31.80 -3.29 19.88
N ASP A 682 31.05 -2.20 20.10
CA ASP A 682 31.69 -0.91 20.44
C ASP A 682 30.85 0.01 21.35
N LYS A 683 30.61 -0.42 22.60
CA LYS A 683 29.93 0.35 23.68
C LYS A 683 30.65 1.63 24.14
N ASN A 684 31.65 2.12 23.39
CA ASN A 684 32.63 3.09 23.88
C ASN A 684 32.77 4.35 23.00
N ARG A 685 31.86 4.59 22.06
CA ARG A 685 31.96 5.70 21.09
C ARG A 685 30.99 6.84 21.38
N MET A 686 31.50 8.08 21.45
CA MET A 686 30.74 9.32 21.52
C MET A 686 30.96 10.16 20.26
N LEU A 687 29.86 10.51 19.57
CA LEU A 687 29.85 11.48 18.47
C LEU A 687 29.14 12.76 18.91
N LEU A 688 29.82 13.89 18.80
CA LEU A 688 29.27 15.23 18.98
C LEU A 688 29.52 16.02 17.70
N SER A 689 28.46 16.47 17.02
CA SER A 689 28.59 17.16 15.72
C SER A 689 27.66 18.35 15.59
N SER A 690 28.23 19.55 15.45
CA SER A 690 27.55 20.83 15.12
C SER A 690 28.46 22.04 15.36
N LYS A 691 28.14 23.20 14.79
CA LYS A 691 28.57 24.50 15.37
C LYS A 691 28.01 24.51 16.79
N TYR A 692 28.84 24.39 17.82
CA TYR A 692 28.41 24.26 19.22
C TYR A 692 29.23 25.20 20.07
N PHE A 693 28.61 26.19 20.71
CA PHE A 693 29.25 27.07 21.69
C PHE A 693 29.29 26.42 23.08
N CYS A 694 30.44 25.90 23.49
CA CYS A 694 30.64 25.30 24.80
C CYS A 694 30.90 26.35 25.89
N ASN A 695 29.89 27.11 26.31
CA ASN A 695 30.00 28.05 27.45
C ASN A 695 30.07 27.35 28.83
N ASN A 696 30.20 26.02 28.88
CA ASN A 696 29.94 25.22 30.08
C ASN A 696 30.97 24.11 30.30
N THR A 697 31.01 23.58 31.51
CA THR A 697 31.78 22.39 31.87
C THR A 697 31.03 21.14 31.39
N ILE A 698 31.52 20.49 30.32
CA ILE A 698 31.11 19.12 29.98
C ILE A 698 31.97 18.18 30.84
N ILE A 699 31.33 17.35 31.65
CA ILE A 699 32.02 16.32 32.42
C ILE A 699 31.79 14.98 31.72
N LEU A 700 32.87 14.37 31.23
CA LEU A 700 32.84 13.10 30.51
C LEU A 700 33.13 11.96 31.47
N LYS A 701 32.44 10.83 31.33
CA LYS A 701 32.74 9.67 32.17
C LYS A 701 34.03 8.97 31.72
N PRO A 702 34.75 8.28 32.64
CA PRO A 702 35.97 7.53 32.32
C PRO A 702 35.77 6.37 31.32
N ALA A 703 34.54 5.92 31.08
CA ALA A 703 34.26 4.73 30.27
C ALA A 703 34.30 4.95 28.75
N VAL A 704 34.39 6.19 28.27
CA VAL A 704 34.41 6.48 26.82
C VAL A 704 35.80 6.29 26.26
N LYS A 705 35.92 5.42 25.26
CA LYS A 705 37.21 5.17 24.61
C LYS A 705 37.35 5.90 23.29
N ILE A 706 36.28 6.18 22.57
CA ILE A 706 36.33 6.82 21.24
C ILE A 706 35.52 8.11 21.24
N PHE A 707 36.20 9.24 21.04
CA PHE A 707 35.60 10.56 20.93
C PHE A 707 35.66 11.08 19.50
N SER A 708 34.57 11.65 19.01
CA SER A 708 34.52 12.34 17.72
C SER A 708 33.72 13.63 17.86
N PHE A 709 34.41 14.76 17.90
CA PHE A 709 33.85 16.09 17.99
C PHE A 709 33.95 16.77 16.61
N THR A 710 32.88 17.38 16.12
CA THR A 710 32.83 18.06 14.81
C THR A 710 32.21 19.44 14.96
N ASN A 711 32.89 20.49 14.48
CA ASN A 711 32.48 21.91 14.48
C ASN A 711 32.29 22.57 15.86
N ILE A 712 32.88 22.02 16.92
CA ILE A 712 32.69 22.52 18.29
C ILE A 712 33.55 23.76 18.57
N MET A 713 32.95 24.83 19.11
CA MET A 713 33.62 26.05 19.56
C MET A 713 33.62 26.15 21.09
N VAL A 714 34.81 26.16 21.69
CA VAL A 714 35.01 26.42 23.12
C VAL A 714 35.48 27.88 23.27
N PRO A 715 34.71 28.76 23.93
CA PRO A 715 35.09 30.15 24.16
C PRO A 715 36.38 30.27 24.98
N ASP A 716 37.10 31.37 24.81
CA ASP A 716 38.44 31.54 25.38
C ASP A 716 38.50 31.48 26.92
N GLN A 717 37.40 31.81 27.59
CA GLN A 717 37.27 31.75 29.05
C GLN A 717 36.98 30.34 29.59
N TYR A 718 36.72 29.35 28.72
CA TYR A 718 36.42 27.98 29.11
C TYR A 718 37.45 27.00 28.55
N ILE A 719 37.47 25.81 29.13
CA ILE A 719 38.32 24.70 28.72
C ILE A 719 37.44 23.45 28.73
N LEU A 720 37.51 22.66 27.65
CA LEU A 720 36.82 21.38 27.56
C LEU A 720 37.76 20.24 28.01
N PRO A 721 37.57 19.65 29.20
CA PRO A 721 38.39 18.53 29.64
C PRO A 721 37.93 17.22 28.98
N ILE A 722 38.87 16.47 28.41
CA ILE A 722 38.72 15.07 28.02
C ILE A 722 39.32 14.22 29.15
N HIS A 723 38.62 13.22 29.65
CA HIS A 723 39.14 12.36 30.73
C HIS A 723 40.19 11.36 30.22
N GLY A 724 41.05 10.88 31.13
CA GLY A 724 42.06 9.85 30.86
C GLY A 724 41.40 8.51 30.55
N ASP A 725 42.09 7.66 29.77
CA ASP A 725 41.67 6.32 29.27
C ASP A 725 40.98 6.23 27.90
N PHE A 726 41.11 7.23 27.04
CA PHE A 726 40.62 7.15 25.65
C PHE A 726 41.50 6.28 24.73
N GLU A 727 40.88 5.57 23.78
CA GLU A 727 41.53 4.88 22.66
C GLU A 727 41.62 5.74 21.38
N LYS A 728 40.68 6.66 21.15
CA LYS A 728 40.69 7.53 19.97
C LYS A 728 39.98 8.85 20.24
N ILE A 729 40.53 9.96 19.75
CA ILE A 729 39.88 11.28 19.70
C ILE A 729 39.96 11.80 18.27
N THR A 730 38.88 12.37 17.76
CA THR A 730 38.86 13.12 16.50
C THR A 730 38.18 14.46 16.75
N LEU A 731 38.87 15.57 16.50
CA LEU A 731 38.34 16.93 16.54
C LEU A 731 38.38 17.46 15.11
N SER A 732 37.23 17.65 14.47
CA SER A 732 37.13 18.12 13.09
C SER A 732 36.45 19.48 13.07
N GLY A 733 37.11 20.51 12.58
CA GLY A 733 36.57 21.88 12.54
C GLY A 733 36.26 22.49 13.91
N CYS A 734 36.90 22.00 14.97
CA CYS A 734 36.70 22.51 16.31
C CYS A 734 37.59 23.75 16.58
N ILE A 735 37.15 24.67 17.43
CA ILE A 735 37.85 25.88 17.85
C ILE A 735 37.86 25.95 19.39
N GLY A 736 38.94 26.43 20.01
CA GLY A 736 39.02 26.71 21.45
C GLY A 736 39.98 25.82 22.24
N LYS A 737 39.84 25.80 23.57
CA LYS A 737 40.75 25.10 24.52
C LYS A 737 40.23 23.72 24.91
N PHE A 738 41.06 22.70 24.71
CA PHE A 738 40.78 21.31 25.08
C PHE A 738 41.85 20.76 26.02
N THR A 739 41.52 20.28 27.20
CA THR A 739 42.49 19.54 28.04
C THR A 739 42.45 18.08 27.61
N ILE A 740 43.55 17.58 27.04
CA ILE A 740 43.63 16.20 26.58
C ILE A 740 44.77 15.49 27.34
N PRO A 741 44.44 14.56 28.25
CA PRO A 741 45.43 13.90 29.10
C PRO A 741 46.35 13.02 28.27
N HIS A 742 47.56 12.78 28.80
CA HIS A 742 48.60 11.93 28.20
C HIS A 742 49.23 12.44 26.89
N ILE A 743 48.82 13.59 26.35
CA ILE A 743 49.54 14.23 25.22
C ILE A 743 50.82 14.92 25.71
N PHE A 744 50.76 15.53 26.89
CA PHE A 744 51.87 16.30 27.46
C PHE A 744 52.42 15.60 28.70
N LYS A 745 53.74 15.70 28.91
CA LYS A 745 54.44 15.04 30.03
C LYS A 745 53.94 15.49 31.42
N ASP A 746 53.35 16.68 31.53
CA ASP A 746 52.92 17.27 32.80
C ASP A 746 51.42 17.06 33.10
N GLY A 747 50.73 16.18 32.35
CA GLY A 747 49.39 15.67 32.70
C GLY A 747 48.20 16.63 32.52
N ALA A 748 48.41 17.95 32.44
CA ALA A 748 47.32 18.94 32.45
C ALA A 748 47.40 20.05 31.38
N ALA A 749 48.13 19.85 30.29
CA ALA A 749 48.25 20.89 29.26
C ALA A 749 47.05 20.93 28.30
N THR A 750 46.64 22.16 27.97
CA THR A 750 45.53 22.48 27.06
C THR A 750 46.00 22.61 25.62
N VAL A 751 45.31 21.97 24.69
CA VAL A 751 45.45 22.19 23.24
C VAL A 751 44.50 23.31 22.81
N GLN A 752 45.04 24.38 22.25
CA GLN A 752 44.25 25.41 21.57
C GLN A 752 44.11 25.03 20.09
N ILE A 753 42.88 25.02 19.57
CA ILE A 753 42.62 24.84 18.14
C ILE A 753 42.02 26.14 17.60
N SER A 754 42.60 26.69 16.54
CA SER A 754 42.28 28.05 16.06
C SER A 754 41.79 28.10 14.60
N GLY A 755 41.15 27.05 14.06
CA GLY A 755 40.66 27.07 12.68
C GLY A 755 39.60 26.01 12.34
N GLU A 756 38.54 26.45 11.63
CA GLU A 756 37.38 25.62 11.24
C GLU A 756 37.71 24.49 10.25
N LYS A 757 38.89 24.50 9.62
CA LYS A 757 39.32 23.45 8.68
C LYS A 757 40.24 22.39 9.31
N ASN A 758 40.65 22.61 10.57
CA ASN A 758 41.61 21.74 11.24
C ASN A 758 40.97 20.41 11.65
N ILE A 759 41.70 19.31 11.42
CA ILE A 759 41.34 17.98 11.92
C ILE A 759 42.48 17.48 12.82
N LEU A 760 42.23 17.39 14.12
CA LEU A 760 43.09 16.72 15.08
C LEU A 760 42.58 15.30 15.31
N ARG A 761 43.41 14.29 15.03
CA ARG A 761 43.09 12.89 15.31
C ARG A 761 44.17 12.28 16.20
N ILE A 762 43.76 11.72 17.32
CA ILE A 762 44.61 11.05 18.29
C ILE A 762 44.15 9.60 18.41
N VAL A 763 45.04 8.64 18.28
CA VAL A 763 44.71 7.21 18.36
C VAL A 763 45.73 6.49 19.24
N LYS A 764 45.26 5.79 20.27
CA LYS A 764 46.07 4.93 21.11
C LYS A 764 46.55 3.73 20.30
N THR A 765 47.84 3.45 20.37
CA THR A 765 48.48 2.32 19.71
C THR A 765 48.33 1.05 20.57
N SER A 766 48.66 -0.11 19.99
CA SER A 766 48.71 -1.37 20.74
C SER A 766 49.73 -1.38 21.87
N THR A 767 50.71 -0.47 21.87
CA THR A 767 51.72 -0.31 22.93
C THR A 767 51.31 0.70 24.00
N GLY A 768 50.11 1.28 23.90
CA GLY A 768 49.60 2.28 24.85
C GLY A 768 50.09 3.71 24.62
N SER A 769 50.94 3.94 23.60
CA SER A 769 51.31 5.30 23.15
C SER A 769 50.21 5.94 22.31
N TYR A 770 50.28 7.25 22.03
CA TYR A 770 49.30 7.93 21.20
C TYR A 770 49.91 8.42 19.87
N ASN A 771 49.28 8.05 18.76
CA ASN A 771 49.54 8.61 17.44
C ASN A 771 48.69 9.86 17.23
N ILE A 772 49.34 11.01 17.09
CA ILE A 772 48.70 12.31 16.88
C ILE A 772 48.88 12.69 15.40
N LYS A 773 47.78 12.99 14.72
CA LYS A 773 47.74 13.52 13.35
C LYS A 773 46.97 14.83 13.34
N LEU A 774 47.63 15.90 12.92
CA LEU A 774 46.99 17.19 12.65
C LEU A 774 46.98 17.41 11.14
N LYS A 775 45.78 17.60 10.57
CA LYS A 775 45.60 18.03 9.18
C LYS A 775 45.03 19.44 9.22
N THR A 776 45.75 20.38 8.61
CA THR A 776 45.35 21.80 8.49
C THR A 776 44.65 22.06 7.18
#